data_AF-A0A920LUI1-F1
#
_entry.id   AF-A0A920LUI1-F1
#
_cell.length_a   1.000
_cell.length_b   1.000
_cell.length_c   1.000
_cell.angle_alpha   90.00
_cell.angle_beta   90.00
_cell.angle_gamma   90.00
#
_symmetry.space_group_name_H-M   'P 1'
#
loop_
_entity.id
_entity.type
_entity.pdbx_description
1 polymer ?
#
loop_
_entity_poly.entity_id
_entity_poly.type
_entity_poly.pdbx_seq_one_letter_code
_entity_poly.pdbx_strand_id
1 'polypeptide(L)'
;MTTVRLTMAQALTRYMAAQQIRQFDGSAAPAFAGVWAIFGHGNVAGLGEALYAEKDRLPTFRGHNEQSMAHAAISYAKQKNRRQLMAVTSSIGPGATNMVTAAALAHVNRLPVLFLPGDVFADRRPDPVLQQIEDFTDGTVSANDCFKPVTRYFDRITRPEQLLKALPKTMSIFCDPAMTGPVCLSLCQDVQAEAYEFPVAFFTPKIWEIPRPRGDAAMLAAAGEKLAAANRPLLIAGGGVRYSGAQTRLAAFAARTGIPVAMTQAGKSALPDSHEQVVGSLGVTGASAANKLASSADVILSVGSRLQDFTTGSNALFSGEMISINVQTHDAIKHDAVALTGDADETLAALDEALADFAISTDYADEIRSLQNAWSEDVVAVTAAPETGRQNKNTLPSDSQVIGAVNRAAPENAIVVGAAGSMPGELHKLWQTGQTDGYHMEYGFSCMGYEVAAGIGVHMACPDRPNLVFAGDGSYLMMNSELATAVMMGISFTLVITDNRGFGCINRLQAATGGAAFNNLFVDSTHNQLPDIDYAAHAASMGAQAVKVGDIAELEAEVRRAVDAGGVQVVVIDTDPGPSTAAGGAWWDVVPPAVSERKGMASVRSAYKKGAKVRIWAGNQIDPDVGSSDEGVCLVSNLLRKPHKGQSCLHQITPADAGWHYVGFGVHDLVSGQLLSDVGTDDEVCLVLLSGSAHFTSGDIDFGLITGRKSVFDRIPPHAVYLPHKTSWSVRAAASAEIAVCRAPGMTKDHGPRLITPDQMPLEQRGTGTNTRFVCNILPETEPADSLLVVEVITPAGNWSSYPPHKHDTDNLPHESLLEETYYHRINPPQGYVLHRVYDDDHTLDEVMAVQTDLLFWYQKGIILLAHRMAMKAII
;
A
#
# COMPACT_ATOMS: atom_id res chain seq x y z
N MET A 1 -14.00 -35.99 27.70
CA MET A 1 -13.20 -34.76 27.91
C MET A 1 -13.96 -33.90 28.90
N THR A 2 -13.30 -33.31 29.89
CA THR A 2 -13.94 -32.39 30.85
C THR A 2 -14.24 -31.06 30.17
N THR A 3 -15.50 -30.65 30.16
CA THR A 3 -15.96 -29.36 29.61
C THR A 3 -16.40 -28.42 30.73
N VAL A 4 -16.52 -27.14 30.40
CA VAL A 4 -17.13 -26.11 31.22
C VAL A 4 -18.09 -25.30 30.36
N ARG A 5 -19.30 -25.05 30.87
CA ARG A 5 -20.31 -24.24 30.22
C ARG A 5 -20.04 -22.77 30.46
N LEU A 6 -19.77 -22.02 29.40
CA LEU A 6 -19.50 -20.57 29.42
C LEU A 6 -20.19 -19.91 28.24
N THR A 7 -20.53 -18.62 28.35
CA THR A 7 -20.87 -17.82 27.15
C THR A 7 -19.65 -17.65 26.25
N MET A 8 -19.85 -17.32 24.97
CA MET A 8 -18.75 -17.00 24.07
C MET A 8 -17.85 -15.89 24.63
N ALA A 9 -18.45 -14.80 25.15
CA ALA A 9 -17.70 -13.69 25.73
C ALA A 9 -16.91 -14.09 27.00
N GLN A 10 -17.48 -14.94 27.86
CA GLN A 10 -16.79 -15.49 29.03
C GLN A 10 -15.61 -16.39 28.62
N ALA A 11 -15.78 -17.21 27.58
CA ALA A 11 -14.68 -18.03 27.06
C ALA A 11 -13.56 -17.17 26.44
N LEU A 12 -13.92 -16.14 25.67
CA LEU A 12 -12.98 -15.20 25.06
C LEU A 12 -12.10 -14.51 26.11
N THR A 13 -12.72 -13.86 27.10
CA THR A 13 -12.02 -13.12 28.16
C THR A 13 -11.17 -14.03 29.03
N ARG A 14 -11.68 -15.21 29.41
CA ARG A 14 -10.94 -16.21 30.19
C ARG A 14 -9.74 -16.78 29.42
N TYR A 15 -9.88 -17.00 28.11
CA TYR A 15 -8.76 -17.41 27.27
C TYR A 15 -7.67 -16.34 27.22
N MET A 16 -8.06 -15.07 26.97
CA MET A 16 -7.13 -13.94 26.93
C MET A 16 -6.35 -13.80 28.24
N ALA A 17 -7.03 -13.87 29.38
CA ALA A 17 -6.41 -13.80 30.71
C ALA A 17 -5.46 -14.97 31.03
N ALA A 18 -5.49 -16.06 30.25
CA ALA A 18 -4.60 -17.21 30.40
C ALA A 18 -3.35 -17.14 29.50
N GLN A 19 -3.29 -16.21 28.55
CA GLN A 19 -2.16 -16.12 27.62
C GLN A 19 -1.02 -15.30 28.21
N GLN A 20 0.20 -15.80 28.04
CA GLN A 20 1.45 -15.14 28.43
C GLN A 20 2.43 -15.17 27.26
N ILE A 21 3.33 -14.18 27.18
CA ILE A 21 4.43 -14.16 26.21
C ILE A 21 5.74 -14.08 26.98
N ARG A 22 6.76 -14.82 26.53
CA ARG A 22 8.10 -14.74 27.11
C ARG A 22 8.73 -13.37 26.85
N GLN A 23 9.33 -12.79 27.88
CA GLN A 23 10.05 -11.52 27.81
C GLN A 23 11.52 -11.73 27.47
N PHE A 24 12.25 -10.65 27.15
CA PHE A 24 13.66 -10.74 26.77
C PHE A 24 14.58 -11.26 27.89
N ASP A 25 14.24 -10.99 29.15
CA ASP A 25 14.95 -11.47 30.35
C ASP A 25 14.63 -12.94 30.70
N GLY A 26 13.82 -13.61 29.87
CA GLY A 26 13.36 -14.96 30.11
C GLY A 26 12.21 -15.07 31.11
N SER A 27 11.67 -13.97 31.65
CA SER A 27 10.43 -14.00 32.43
C SER A 27 9.20 -14.20 31.54
N ALA A 28 8.03 -14.47 32.12
CA ALA A 28 6.76 -14.52 31.40
C ALA A 28 5.83 -13.44 31.93
N ALA A 29 5.17 -12.71 31.02
CA ALA A 29 4.20 -11.67 31.36
C ALA A 29 2.86 -11.93 30.65
N PRO A 30 1.73 -11.40 31.15
CA PRO A 30 0.45 -11.48 30.45
C PRO A 30 0.58 -10.97 29.01
N ALA A 31 0.07 -11.74 28.05
CA ALA A 31 0.06 -11.34 26.65
C ALA A 31 -0.85 -10.13 26.48
N PHE A 32 -2.05 -10.17 27.05
CA PHE A 32 -3.01 -9.07 27.08
C PHE A 32 -2.88 -8.30 28.39
N ALA A 33 -2.42 -7.05 28.32
CA ALA A 33 -2.31 -6.17 29.49
C ALA A 33 -3.65 -5.53 29.91
N GLY A 34 -4.68 -5.66 29.07
CA GLY A 34 -6.02 -5.17 29.34
C GLY A 34 -6.85 -5.00 28.07
N VAL A 35 -8.05 -4.47 28.26
CA VAL A 35 -9.01 -4.21 27.18
C VAL A 35 -9.50 -2.77 27.25
N TRP A 36 -9.37 -2.04 26.16
CA TRP A 36 -10.03 -0.75 26.01
C TRP A 36 -11.46 -0.94 25.52
N ALA A 37 -12.43 -0.30 26.18
CA ALA A 37 -13.84 -0.51 25.88
C ALA A 37 -14.66 0.78 26.01
N ILE A 38 -15.49 1.01 24.99
CA ILE A 38 -16.74 1.77 25.14
C ILE A 38 -17.88 0.77 24.96
N PHE A 39 -18.77 0.73 25.95
CA PHE A 39 -19.90 -0.20 25.95
C PHE A 39 -21.12 0.44 25.28
N GLY A 40 -21.64 -0.25 24.28
CA GLY A 40 -22.95 0.01 23.66
C GLY A 40 -23.72 -1.30 23.50
N HIS A 41 -24.92 -1.26 22.90
CA HIS A 41 -25.74 -2.48 22.77
C HIS A 41 -25.00 -3.60 22.01
N GLY A 42 -24.05 -3.24 21.14
CA GLY A 42 -23.23 -4.17 20.36
C GLY A 42 -22.29 -5.08 21.17
N ASN A 43 -21.93 -4.71 22.40
CA ASN A 43 -20.94 -5.45 23.20
C ASN A 43 -21.23 -5.48 24.72
N VAL A 44 -22.09 -4.61 25.25
CA VAL A 44 -22.30 -4.46 26.70
C VAL A 44 -22.88 -5.70 27.37
N ALA A 45 -23.84 -6.37 26.72
CA ALA A 45 -24.56 -7.50 27.31
C ALA A 45 -23.71 -8.77 27.40
N GLY A 46 -22.78 -8.96 26.45
CA GLY A 46 -21.87 -10.10 26.42
C GLY A 46 -20.49 -9.77 26.96
N LEU A 47 -19.69 -9.01 26.19
CA LEU A 47 -18.35 -8.61 26.60
C LEU A 47 -18.31 -7.80 27.89
N GLY A 48 -19.25 -6.87 28.12
CA GLY A 48 -19.29 -6.06 29.34
C GLY A 48 -19.47 -6.91 30.61
N GLU A 49 -20.35 -7.92 30.57
CA GLU A 49 -20.53 -8.89 31.66
C GLU A 49 -19.26 -9.72 31.89
N ALA A 50 -18.71 -10.28 30.82
CA ALA A 50 -17.54 -11.16 30.89
C ALA A 50 -16.28 -10.42 31.38
N LEU A 51 -16.05 -9.19 30.92
CA LEU A 51 -14.93 -8.36 31.36
C LEU A 51 -15.05 -7.96 32.83
N TYR A 52 -16.26 -7.69 33.33
CA TYR A 52 -16.47 -7.41 34.75
C TYR A 52 -16.09 -8.62 35.64
N ALA A 53 -16.35 -9.83 35.17
CA ALA A 53 -15.98 -11.06 35.87
C ALA A 53 -14.46 -11.29 35.90
N GLU A 54 -13.73 -10.98 34.82
CA GLU A 54 -12.27 -11.16 34.72
C GLU A 54 -11.43 -9.90 35.06
N LYS A 55 -12.05 -8.80 35.53
CA LYS A 55 -11.43 -7.46 35.70
C LYS A 55 -10.11 -7.43 36.49
N ASP A 56 -9.92 -8.35 37.44
CA ASP A 56 -8.71 -8.39 38.28
C ASP A 56 -7.50 -8.96 37.51
N ARG A 57 -7.76 -9.76 36.47
CA ARG A 57 -6.73 -10.39 35.61
C ARG A 57 -6.63 -9.72 34.25
N LEU A 58 -7.72 -9.14 33.77
CA LEU A 58 -7.84 -8.47 32.49
C LEU A 58 -8.54 -7.11 32.71
N PRO A 59 -7.79 -6.08 33.15
CA PRO A 59 -8.36 -4.78 33.47
C PRO A 59 -8.99 -4.14 32.24
N THR A 60 -10.11 -3.45 32.45
CA THR A 60 -10.84 -2.74 31.40
C THR A 60 -10.64 -1.23 31.55
N PHE A 61 -10.21 -0.59 30.48
CA PHE A 61 -9.95 0.85 30.41
C PHE A 61 -10.98 1.52 29.50
N ARG A 62 -11.26 2.80 29.77
CA ARG A 62 -12.22 3.61 29.02
C ARG A 62 -11.52 4.82 28.44
N GLY A 63 -11.74 5.10 27.15
CA GLY A 63 -11.47 6.38 26.52
C GLY A 63 -12.76 7.11 26.12
N HIS A 64 -12.63 8.12 25.29
CA HIS A 64 -13.70 8.96 24.75
C HIS A 64 -13.95 8.75 23.25
N ASN A 65 -13.00 8.11 22.54
CA ASN A 65 -13.15 7.72 21.14
C ASN A 65 -12.45 6.38 20.85
N GLU A 66 -13.07 5.49 20.06
CA GLU A 66 -12.53 4.15 19.80
C GLU A 66 -11.21 4.15 19.01
N GLN A 67 -10.99 5.12 18.12
CA GLN A 67 -9.70 5.28 17.45
C GLN A 67 -8.58 5.57 18.45
N SER A 68 -8.84 6.50 19.37
CA SER A 68 -7.84 6.92 20.36
C SER A 68 -7.56 5.84 21.43
N MET A 69 -8.57 5.07 21.83
CA MET A 69 -8.40 3.86 22.64
C MET A 69 -7.47 2.85 21.94
N ALA A 70 -7.65 2.66 20.64
CA ALA A 70 -6.78 1.80 19.85
C ALA A 70 -5.37 2.38 19.72
N HIS A 71 -5.19 3.70 19.58
CA HIS A 71 -3.87 4.33 19.60
C HIS A 71 -3.12 4.12 20.93
N ALA A 72 -3.83 4.16 22.07
CA ALA A 72 -3.25 3.81 23.38
C ALA A 72 -2.82 2.33 23.44
N ALA A 73 -3.64 1.41 22.93
CA ALA A 73 -3.27 0.00 22.82
C ALA A 73 -2.04 -0.25 21.90
N ILE A 74 -1.99 0.44 20.75
CA ILE A 74 -0.91 0.35 19.77
C ILE A 74 0.41 0.85 20.38
N SER A 75 0.38 2.03 20.99
CA SER A 75 1.56 2.64 21.60
C SER A 75 2.11 1.80 22.76
N TYR A 76 1.23 1.23 23.59
CA TYR A 76 1.61 0.27 24.62
C TYR A 76 2.35 -0.94 24.01
N ALA A 77 1.75 -1.58 23.00
CA ALA A 77 2.34 -2.76 22.35
C ALA A 77 3.69 -2.45 21.68
N LYS A 78 3.80 -1.26 21.06
CA LYS A 78 5.04 -0.79 20.45
C LYS A 78 6.14 -0.57 21.49
N GLN A 79 5.82 0.11 22.60
CA GLN A 79 6.78 0.38 23.67
C GLN A 79 7.19 -0.90 24.43
N LYS A 80 6.30 -1.89 24.50
CA LYS A 80 6.59 -3.25 25.00
C LYS A 80 7.26 -4.16 23.96
N ASN A 81 7.76 -3.62 22.86
CA ASN A 81 8.47 -4.36 21.82
C ASN A 81 7.67 -5.58 21.29
N ARG A 82 6.33 -5.46 21.19
CA ARG A 82 5.37 -6.50 20.76
C ARG A 82 5.24 -7.71 21.70
N ARG A 83 5.88 -7.69 22.88
CA ARG A 83 5.84 -8.80 23.85
C ARG A 83 4.72 -8.71 24.87
N GLN A 84 3.98 -7.62 24.86
CA GLN A 84 2.66 -7.48 25.48
C GLN A 84 1.80 -6.61 24.56
N LEU A 85 0.50 -6.87 24.54
CA LEU A 85 -0.47 -6.18 23.69
C LEU A 85 -1.78 -5.94 24.46
N MET A 86 -2.74 -5.29 23.82
CA MET A 86 -4.06 -5.04 24.40
C MET A 86 -5.14 -5.37 23.37
N ALA A 87 -6.37 -5.52 23.86
CA ALA A 87 -7.54 -5.59 22.99
C ALA A 87 -8.35 -4.29 23.04
N VAL A 88 -9.15 -4.05 22.01
CA VAL A 88 -10.03 -2.90 21.90
C VAL A 88 -11.40 -3.40 21.44
N THR A 89 -12.45 -3.09 22.19
CA THR A 89 -13.83 -3.40 21.83
C THR A 89 -14.67 -2.14 21.67
N SER A 90 -15.64 -2.22 20.78
CA SER A 90 -16.64 -1.20 20.53
C SER A 90 -18.01 -1.87 20.40
N SER A 91 -19.06 -1.03 20.41
CA SER A 91 -20.36 -1.44 19.84
C SER A 91 -20.23 -1.79 18.34
N ILE A 92 -21.34 -2.06 17.68
CA ILE A 92 -21.44 -2.20 16.22
C ILE A 92 -21.42 -0.83 15.51
N GLY A 93 -21.24 -0.83 14.19
CA GLY A 93 -21.50 0.32 13.32
C GLY A 93 -20.46 1.42 13.53
N PRO A 94 -20.85 2.66 13.93
CA PRO A 94 -19.92 3.78 14.02
C PRO A 94 -18.77 3.55 15.01
N GLY A 95 -19.02 2.86 16.13
CA GLY A 95 -17.94 2.56 17.08
C GLY A 95 -16.89 1.62 16.48
N ALA A 96 -17.34 0.68 15.64
CA ALA A 96 -16.43 -0.21 14.93
C ALA A 96 -15.66 0.53 13.82
N THR A 97 -16.33 1.34 13.01
CA THR A 97 -15.67 2.08 11.93
C THR A 97 -14.69 3.13 12.44
N ASN A 98 -14.90 3.69 13.64
CA ASN A 98 -13.93 4.56 14.32
C ASN A 98 -12.57 3.86 14.55
N MET A 99 -12.54 2.55 14.74
CA MET A 99 -11.27 1.81 14.95
C MET A 99 -10.52 1.48 13.66
N VAL A 100 -11.13 1.62 12.47
CA VAL A 100 -10.52 1.17 11.20
C VAL A 100 -9.23 1.94 10.88
N THR A 101 -9.19 3.26 11.14
CA THR A 101 -7.97 4.07 10.97
C THR A 101 -6.84 3.57 11.86
N ALA A 102 -7.14 3.22 13.11
CA ALA A 102 -6.15 2.67 14.04
C ALA A 102 -5.72 1.25 13.65
N ALA A 103 -6.61 0.42 13.10
CA ALA A 103 -6.25 -0.87 12.53
C ALA A 103 -5.27 -0.71 11.36
N ALA A 104 -5.51 0.24 10.45
CA ALA A 104 -4.60 0.56 9.35
C ALA A 104 -3.21 0.99 9.87
N LEU A 105 -3.18 1.88 10.87
CA LEU A 105 -1.94 2.31 11.53
C LEU A 105 -1.17 1.12 12.11
N ALA A 106 -1.84 0.26 12.88
CA ALA A 106 -1.23 -0.95 13.44
C ALA A 106 -0.72 -1.89 12.34
N HIS A 107 -1.48 -2.03 11.24
CA HIS A 107 -1.11 -2.88 10.11
C HIS A 107 0.17 -2.41 9.44
N VAL A 108 0.23 -1.12 9.11
CA VAL A 108 1.39 -0.49 8.47
C VAL A 108 2.61 -0.57 9.38
N ASN A 109 2.45 -0.39 10.70
CA ASN A 109 3.55 -0.49 11.65
C ASN A 109 3.87 -1.92 12.12
N ARG A 110 3.08 -2.92 11.67
CA ARG A 110 3.18 -4.35 12.06
C ARG A 110 3.08 -4.56 13.58
N LEU A 111 2.14 -3.87 14.22
CA LEU A 111 1.96 -3.88 15.67
C LEU A 111 0.77 -4.76 16.07
N PRO A 112 0.90 -5.60 17.11
CA PRO A 112 -0.16 -6.48 17.54
C PRO A 112 -1.21 -5.73 18.37
N VAL A 113 -2.47 -5.78 17.92
CA VAL A 113 -3.65 -5.32 18.65
C VAL A 113 -4.82 -6.24 18.29
N LEU A 114 -5.62 -6.62 19.28
CA LEU A 114 -6.83 -7.41 19.05
C LEU A 114 -8.07 -6.51 19.00
N PHE A 115 -8.67 -6.36 17.83
CA PHE A 115 -9.93 -5.65 17.66
C PHE A 115 -11.10 -6.62 17.85
N LEU A 116 -12.06 -6.22 18.68
CA LEU A 116 -13.25 -6.97 19.08
C LEU A 116 -14.52 -6.13 18.88
N PRO A 117 -14.81 -5.64 17.66
CA PRO A 117 -16.03 -4.88 17.42
C PRO A 117 -17.27 -5.78 17.53
N GLY A 118 -18.35 -5.24 18.10
CA GLY A 118 -19.67 -5.88 17.99
C GLY A 118 -20.12 -5.94 16.52
N ASP A 119 -20.86 -6.99 16.16
CA ASP A 119 -21.38 -7.23 14.80
C ASP A 119 -22.90 -7.45 14.82
N VAL A 120 -23.49 -7.65 13.65
CA VAL A 120 -24.90 -8.00 13.45
C VAL A 120 -25.28 -9.28 14.20
N PHE A 121 -26.57 -9.55 14.34
CA PHE A 121 -27.03 -10.82 14.91
C PHE A 121 -26.75 -11.96 13.92
N ALA A 122 -26.13 -13.04 14.37
CA ALA A 122 -25.88 -14.20 13.53
C ALA A 122 -27.19 -14.90 13.13
N ASP A 123 -28.18 -14.90 14.04
CA ASP A 123 -29.50 -15.48 13.81
C ASP A 123 -30.45 -14.59 12.99
N ARG A 124 -30.09 -13.32 12.80
CA ARG A 124 -30.85 -12.29 12.07
C ARG A 124 -32.29 -12.06 12.55
N ARG A 125 -32.66 -12.52 13.75
CA ARG A 125 -34.01 -12.32 14.29
C ARG A 125 -34.41 -10.84 14.40
N PRO A 126 -33.53 -9.91 14.79
CA PRO A 126 -33.88 -8.50 14.88
C PRO A 126 -33.55 -7.72 13.59
N ASP A 127 -33.25 -8.37 12.46
CA ASP A 127 -32.76 -7.68 11.26
C ASP A 127 -33.75 -6.61 10.73
N PRO A 128 -33.25 -5.42 10.34
CA PRO A 128 -31.88 -4.94 10.60
C PRO A 128 -31.73 -4.57 12.09
N VAL A 129 -30.65 -5.04 12.73
CA VAL A 129 -30.34 -4.59 14.08
C VAL A 129 -29.94 -3.11 14.05
N LEU A 130 -30.22 -2.38 15.13
CA LEU A 130 -29.75 -1.00 15.29
C LEU A 130 -28.26 -0.88 14.93
N GLN A 131 -27.90 0.14 14.14
CA GLN A 131 -26.53 0.42 13.66
C GLN A 131 -25.93 -0.58 12.65
N GLN A 132 -26.72 -1.51 12.09
CA GLN A 132 -26.31 -2.33 10.94
C GLN A 132 -26.25 -1.51 9.65
N ILE A 133 -25.24 -1.76 8.81
CA ILE A 133 -25.26 -1.27 7.42
C ILE A 133 -26.14 -2.23 6.61
N GLU A 134 -27.24 -1.74 6.07
CA GLU A 134 -28.12 -2.52 5.19
C GLU A 134 -27.50 -2.56 3.78
N ASP A 135 -27.01 -3.71 3.37
CA ASP A 135 -26.57 -3.94 1.99
C ASP A 135 -27.71 -4.58 1.19
N PHE A 136 -28.13 -3.90 0.11
CA PHE A 136 -29.27 -4.32 -0.72
C PHE A 136 -28.99 -5.55 -1.60
N THR A 137 -27.75 -6.01 -1.66
CA THR A 137 -27.30 -7.10 -2.53
C THR A 137 -26.78 -8.31 -1.76
N ASP A 138 -26.28 -8.12 -0.53
CA ASP A 138 -25.68 -9.16 0.30
C ASP A 138 -25.94 -8.94 1.80
N GLY A 139 -26.90 -9.68 2.35
CA GLY A 139 -27.24 -9.61 3.79
C GLY A 139 -26.16 -10.15 4.74
N THR A 140 -24.99 -10.57 4.25
CA THR A 140 -23.83 -10.97 5.08
C THR A 140 -22.84 -9.83 5.30
N VAL A 141 -22.96 -8.73 4.55
CA VAL A 141 -22.09 -7.56 4.66
C VAL A 141 -22.41 -6.78 5.94
N SER A 142 -21.36 -6.30 6.60
CA SER A 142 -21.41 -5.49 7.82
C SER A 142 -20.35 -4.39 7.77
N ALA A 143 -20.47 -3.40 8.65
CA ALA A 143 -19.45 -2.36 8.81
C ALA A 143 -18.07 -2.94 9.16
N ASN A 144 -18.04 -4.15 9.74
CA ASN A 144 -16.79 -4.77 10.18
C ASN A 144 -16.00 -5.39 9.01
N ASP A 145 -16.58 -5.53 7.82
CA ASP A 145 -15.84 -5.96 6.63
C ASP A 145 -14.76 -4.95 6.22
N CYS A 146 -14.86 -3.69 6.66
CA CYS A 146 -13.83 -2.66 6.52
C CYS A 146 -12.49 -3.03 7.20
N PHE A 147 -12.47 -3.96 8.15
CA PHE A 147 -11.24 -4.40 8.82
C PHE A 147 -10.43 -5.41 8.01
N LYS A 148 -11.04 -6.11 7.04
CA LYS A 148 -10.37 -7.12 6.22
C LYS A 148 -9.09 -6.62 5.54
N PRO A 149 -9.06 -5.45 4.86
CA PRO A 149 -7.84 -4.95 4.21
C PRO A 149 -6.77 -4.44 5.19
N VAL A 150 -7.15 -4.13 6.43
CA VAL A 150 -6.28 -3.46 7.41
C VAL A 150 -5.97 -4.35 8.62
N THR A 151 -6.17 -5.67 8.51
CA THR A 151 -5.79 -6.65 9.52
C THR A 151 -5.01 -7.81 8.92
N ARG A 152 -4.15 -8.44 9.71
CA ARG A 152 -3.42 -9.67 9.31
C ARG A 152 -4.33 -10.88 9.29
N TYR A 153 -5.38 -10.83 10.09
CA TYR A 153 -6.42 -11.85 10.15
C TYR A 153 -7.72 -11.20 10.60
N PHE A 154 -8.77 -11.52 9.86
CA PHE A 154 -10.15 -11.16 10.13
C PHE A 154 -10.95 -12.45 10.26
N ASP A 155 -11.76 -12.55 11.31
CA ASP A 155 -12.77 -13.59 11.45
C ASP A 155 -14.06 -12.99 11.99
N ARG A 156 -15.20 -13.59 11.63
CA ARG A 156 -16.51 -13.20 12.15
C ARG A 156 -17.06 -14.34 12.99
N ILE A 157 -17.16 -14.10 14.29
CA ILE A 157 -17.62 -15.08 15.26
C ILE A 157 -19.15 -15.09 15.25
N THR A 158 -19.70 -16.00 14.45
CA THR A 158 -21.14 -16.28 14.31
C THR A 158 -21.61 -17.47 15.13
N ARG A 159 -20.72 -18.24 15.78
CA ARG A 159 -21.03 -19.29 16.76
C ARG A 159 -19.95 -19.41 17.84
N PRO A 160 -20.27 -19.81 19.09
CA PRO A 160 -19.30 -19.82 20.19
C PRO A 160 -18.07 -20.72 19.96
N GLU A 161 -18.24 -21.89 19.36
CA GLU A 161 -17.15 -22.86 19.19
C GLU A 161 -16.09 -22.44 18.17
N GLN A 162 -16.34 -21.41 17.35
CA GLN A 162 -15.36 -20.84 16.43
C GLN A 162 -14.14 -20.28 17.19
N LEU A 163 -14.31 -19.85 18.45
CA LEU A 163 -13.22 -19.40 19.31
C LEU A 163 -12.10 -20.45 19.47
N LEU A 164 -12.45 -21.75 19.42
CA LEU A 164 -11.48 -22.84 19.54
C LEU A 164 -10.44 -22.85 18.40
N LYS A 165 -10.74 -22.19 17.28
CA LYS A 165 -9.81 -22.03 16.15
C LYS A 165 -9.32 -20.60 16.01
N ALA A 166 -10.22 -19.61 16.14
CA ALA A 166 -9.89 -18.21 15.96
C ALA A 166 -8.82 -17.74 16.96
N LEU A 167 -8.95 -18.05 18.26
CA LEU A 167 -8.04 -17.53 19.29
C LEU A 167 -6.62 -18.11 19.23
N PRO A 168 -6.41 -19.43 19.05
CA PRO A 168 -5.07 -19.96 18.81
C PRO A 168 -4.43 -19.39 17.54
N LYS A 169 -5.21 -19.15 16.48
CA LYS A 169 -4.73 -18.50 15.26
C LYS A 169 -4.31 -17.06 15.52
N THR A 170 -5.13 -16.29 16.25
CA THR A 170 -4.79 -14.93 16.71
C THR A 170 -3.46 -14.87 17.43
N MET A 171 -3.25 -15.75 18.42
CA MET A 171 -1.98 -15.78 19.17
C MET A 171 -0.80 -16.19 18.29
N SER A 172 -0.99 -17.11 17.34
CA SER A 172 0.06 -17.47 16.37
C SER A 172 0.50 -16.29 15.52
N ILE A 173 -0.42 -15.39 15.14
CA ILE A 173 -0.09 -14.20 14.35
C ILE A 173 0.68 -13.19 15.20
N PHE A 174 0.23 -12.93 16.43
CA PHE A 174 0.90 -11.98 17.32
C PHE A 174 2.32 -12.42 17.70
N CYS A 175 2.56 -13.74 17.82
CA CYS A 175 3.86 -14.28 18.19
C CYS A 175 4.77 -14.60 16.99
N ASP A 176 4.27 -14.45 15.76
CA ASP A 176 5.06 -14.65 14.55
C ASP A 176 5.77 -13.33 14.18
N PRO A 177 7.12 -13.29 14.17
CA PRO A 177 7.86 -12.04 13.95
C PRO A 177 7.64 -11.47 12.53
N ALA A 178 7.31 -12.32 11.55
CA ALA A 178 6.99 -11.90 10.20
C ALA A 178 5.54 -11.44 10.11
N MET A 179 4.59 -12.27 10.57
CA MET A 179 3.16 -12.05 10.36
C MET A 179 2.51 -11.09 11.37
N THR A 180 3.18 -10.74 12.46
CA THR A 180 2.63 -9.86 13.50
C THR A 180 2.01 -8.58 12.94
N GLY A 181 0.88 -8.23 13.52
CA GLY A 181 0.06 -7.08 13.14
C GLY A 181 -1.33 -7.20 13.77
N PRO A 182 -2.25 -6.31 13.43
CA PRO A 182 -3.57 -6.27 14.04
C PRO A 182 -4.43 -7.45 13.58
N VAL A 183 -5.23 -7.97 14.50
CA VAL A 183 -6.22 -9.03 14.25
C VAL A 183 -7.59 -8.51 14.64
N CYS A 184 -8.60 -8.77 13.82
CA CYS A 184 -9.99 -8.45 14.13
C CYS A 184 -10.82 -9.73 14.24
N LEU A 185 -11.44 -9.93 15.41
CA LEU A 185 -12.48 -10.93 15.61
C LEU A 185 -13.79 -10.18 15.82
N SER A 186 -14.59 -10.11 14.76
CA SER A 186 -15.89 -9.46 14.80
C SER A 186 -16.89 -10.31 15.56
N LEU A 187 -17.64 -9.74 16.50
CA LEU A 187 -18.43 -10.50 17.47
C LEU A 187 -19.94 -10.28 17.28
N CYS A 188 -20.64 -11.23 16.66
CA CYS A 188 -22.09 -11.17 16.55
C CYS A 188 -22.75 -11.02 17.94
N GLN A 189 -23.67 -10.06 18.04
CA GLN A 189 -24.24 -9.60 19.31
C GLN A 189 -24.90 -10.71 20.14
N ASP A 190 -25.77 -11.50 19.50
CA ASP A 190 -26.40 -12.69 20.06
C ASP A 190 -25.37 -13.71 20.53
N VAL A 191 -24.39 -14.00 19.67
CA VAL A 191 -23.37 -15.02 19.89
C VAL A 191 -22.51 -14.74 21.12
N GLN A 192 -22.25 -13.46 21.44
CA GLN A 192 -21.52 -13.09 22.66
C GLN A 192 -22.15 -13.67 23.94
N ALA A 193 -23.48 -13.79 23.98
CA ALA A 193 -24.23 -14.32 25.12
C ALA A 193 -24.56 -15.82 25.01
N GLU A 194 -24.32 -16.45 23.86
CA GLU A 194 -24.59 -17.88 23.67
C GLU A 194 -23.64 -18.76 24.48
N ALA A 195 -24.20 -19.76 25.18
CA ALA A 195 -23.45 -20.71 25.98
C ALA A 195 -23.01 -21.93 25.18
N TYR A 196 -21.77 -22.36 25.39
CA TYR A 196 -21.21 -23.57 24.80
C TYR A 196 -20.37 -24.36 25.82
N GLU A 197 -20.23 -25.66 25.57
CA GLU A 197 -19.42 -26.58 26.38
C GLU A 197 -17.95 -26.55 25.91
N PHE A 198 -17.17 -25.60 26.44
CA PHE A 198 -15.77 -25.46 26.07
C PHE A 198 -14.90 -26.52 26.79
N PRO A 199 -13.87 -27.10 26.14
CA PRO A 199 -12.90 -27.96 26.81
C PRO A 199 -12.15 -27.18 27.90
N VAL A 200 -12.09 -27.69 29.13
CA VAL A 200 -11.37 -27.01 30.24
C VAL A 200 -9.91 -26.73 29.88
N ALA A 201 -9.27 -27.63 29.13
CA ALA A 201 -7.88 -27.49 28.68
C ALA A 201 -7.63 -26.23 27.83
N PHE A 202 -8.66 -25.68 27.18
CA PHE A 202 -8.57 -24.46 26.37
C PHE A 202 -8.16 -23.22 27.19
N PHE A 203 -8.45 -23.22 28.49
CA PHE A 203 -8.15 -22.12 29.42
C PHE A 203 -6.88 -22.36 30.25
N THR A 204 -6.11 -23.40 29.93
CA THR A 204 -4.83 -23.67 30.61
C THR A 204 -3.87 -22.52 30.30
N PRO A 205 -3.20 -21.92 31.31
CA PRO A 205 -2.19 -20.90 31.07
C PRO A 205 -1.15 -21.38 30.05
N LYS A 206 -0.88 -20.53 29.05
CA LYS A 206 0.08 -20.85 27.99
C LYS A 206 1.07 -19.72 27.85
N ILE A 207 2.36 -20.07 27.90
CA ILE A 207 3.44 -19.16 27.56
C ILE A 207 3.81 -19.37 26.09
N TRP A 208 3.74 -18.28 25.32
CA TRP A 208 4.13 -18.25 23.92
C TRP A 208 5.57 -17.77 23.78
N GLU A 209 6.30 -18.44 22.90
CA GLU A 209 7.63 -18.05 22.46
C GLU A 209 7.51 -17.31 21.13
N ILE A 210 8.33 -16.26 20.95
CA ILE A 210 8.51 -15.62 19.65
C ILE A 210 9.74 -16.28 19.02
N PRO A 211 9.59 -17.02 17.91
CA PRO A 211 10.70 -17.73 17.29
C PRO A 211 11.74 -16.76 16.74
N ARG A 212 12.99 -17.19 16.75
CA ARG A 212 14.12 -16.50 16.11
C ARG A 212 14.59 -17.31 14.89
N PRO A 213 14.00 -17.12 13.69
CA PRO A 213 14.44 -17.84 12.50
C PRO A 213 15.89 -17.47 12.16
N ARG A 214 16.66 -18.44 11.66
CA ARG A 214 18.03 -18.22 11.16
C ARG A 214 18.03 -18.08 9.65
N GLY A 215 18.86 -17.19 9.13
CA GLY A 215 19.07 -17.05 7.70
C GLY A 215 19.72 -18.29 7.08
N ASP A 216 19.56 -18.45 5.77
CA ASP A 216 20.21 -19.51 5.00
C ASP A 216 21.74 -19.41 5.10
N ALA A 217 22.41 -20.55 5.31
CA ALA A 217 23.85 -20.60 5.57
C ALA A 217 24.68 -20.15 4.36
N ALA A 218 24.25 -20.44 3.12
CA ALA A 218 24.95 -20.00 1.92
C ALA A 218 24.79 -18.49 1.72
N MET A 219 23.58 -17.96 1.97
CA MET A 219 23.36 -16.51 1.94
C MET A 219 24.17 -15.79 3.02
N LEU A 220 24.29 -16.37 4.22
CA LEU A 220 25.11 -15.83 5.30
C LEU A 220 26.60 -15.77 4.92
N ALA A 221 27.13 -16.84 4.33
CA ALA A 221 28.51 -16.86 3.83
C ALA A 221 28.74 -15.78 2.76
N ALA A 222 27.83 -15.66 1.79
CA ALA A 222 27.90 -14.64 0.75
C ALA A 222 27.85 -13.20 1.31
N ALA A 223 27.00 -12.97 2.32
CA ALA A 223 26.93 -11.68 3.01
C ALA A 223 28.22 -11.38 3.80
N GLY A 224 28.79 -12.37 4.49
CA GLY A 224 30.06 -12.25 5.20
C GLY A 224 31.23 -11.92 4.27
N GLU A 225 31.36 -12.63 3.15
CA GLU A 225 32.37 -12.35 2.13
C GLU A 225 32.25 -10.93 1.56
N LYS A 226 31.02 -10.50 1.25
CA LYS A 226 30.76 -9.15 0.72
C LYS A 226 31.07 -8.05 1.74
N LEU A 227 30.72 -8.23 3.01
CA LEU A 227 31.08 -7.28 4.07
C LEU A 227 32.58 -7.25 4.34
N ALA A 228 33.25 -8.40 4.34
CA ALA A 228 34.69 -8.48 4.57
C ALA A 228 35.51 -7.75 3.49
N ALA A 229 34.98 -7.65 2.28
CA ALA A 229 35.60 -6.92 1.16
C ALA A 229 35.22 -5.42 1.10
N ALA A 230 34.34 -4.94 1.97
CA ALA A 230 33.86 -3.56 1.95
C ALA A 230 34.92 -2.58 2.47
N ASN A 231 35.10 -1.47 1.76
CA ASN A 231 35.98 -0.37 2.18
C ASN A 231 35.22 0.73 2.91
N ARG A 232 33.93 0.92 2.57
CA ARG A 232 33.06 1.98 3.12
C ARG A 232 31.71 1.40 3.55
N PRO A 233 31.69 0.39 4.45
CA PRO A 233 30.45 -0.22 4.90
C PRO A 233 29.60 0.76 5.70
N LEU A 234 28.28 0.71 5.54
CA LEU A 234 27.31 1.40 6.40
C LEU A 234 26.30 0.41 6.96
N LEU A 235 26.01 0.49 8.26
CA LEU A 235 24.92 -0.25 8.88
C LEU A 235 23.67 0.63 9.00
N ILE A 236 22.51 0.11 8.58
CA ILE A 236 21.20 0.73 8.80
C ILE A 236 20.43 -0.05 9.86
N ALA A 237 20.18 0.57 11.01
CA ALA A 237 19.35 0.00 12.07
C ALA A 237 17.86 0.34 11.87
N GLY A 238 17.05 -0.70 11.66
CA GLY A 238 15.61 -0.65 11.55
C GLY A 238 14.88 -1.00 12.85
N GLY A 239 13.54 -0.90 12.84
CA GLY A 239 12.71 -1.29 13.99
C GLY A 239 12.82 -2.77 14.35
N GLY A 240 13.21 -3.64 13.41
CA GLY A 240 13.43 -5.06 13.68
C GLY A 240 14.55 -5.33 14.69
N VAL A 241 15.55 -4.43 14.82
CA VAL A 241 16.56 -4.52 15.89
C VAL A 241 15.89 -4.50 17.27
N ARG A 242 14.93 -3.59 17.47
CA ARG A 242 14.22 -3.42 18.74
C ARG A 242 13.33 -4.62 19.06
N TYR A 243 12.54 -5.07 18.08
CA TYR A 243 11.63 -6.20 18.28
C TYR A 243 12.35 -7.53 18.47
N SER A 244 13.55 -7.66 17.91
CA SER A 244 14.44 -8.81 18.16
C SER A 244 15.14 -8.73 19.52
N GLY A 245 15.26 -7.55 20.14
CA GLY A 245 16.09 -7.35 21.32
C GLY A 245 17.59 -7.35 21.01
N ALA A 246 17.96 -7.00 19.78
CA ALA A 246 19.32 -7.10 19.25
C ALA A 246 20.20 -5.87 19.56
N GLN A 247 19.73 -4.91 20.36
CA GLN A 247 20.42 -3.65 20.63
C GLN A 247 21.85 -3.86 21.17
N THR A 248 22.01 -4.72 22.18
CA THR A 248 23.33 -5.00 22.78
C THR A 248 24.28 -5.65 21.78
N ARG A 249 23.78 -6.58 20.96
CA ARG A 249 24.58 -7.25 19.95
C ARG A 249 24.97 -6.29 18.82
N LEU A 250 24.04 -5.47 18.38
CA LEU A 250 24.30 -4.43 17.38
C LEU A 250 25.40 -3.47 17.87
N ALA A 251 25.32 -3.03 19.13
CA ALA A 251 26.33 -2.16 19.74
C ALA A 251 27.72 -2.81 19.70
N ALA A 252 27.82 -4.06 20.16
CA ALA A 252 29.09 -4.79 20.18
C ALA A 252 29.66 -5.02 18.78
N PHE A 253 28.81 -5.43 17.82
CA PHE A 253 29.20 -5.63 16.43
C PHE A 253 29.72 -4.35 15.79
N ALA A 254 29.00 -3.23 15.95
CA ALA A 254 29.40 -1.94 15.43
C ALA A 254 30.70 -1.44 16.08
N ALA A 255 30.84 -1.54 17.40
CA ALA A 255 32.03 -1.12 18.12
C ALA A 255 33.29 -1.92 17.72
N ARG A 256 33.15 -3.24 17.55
CA ARG A 256 34.27 -4.11 17.16
C ARG A 256 34.73 -3.84 15.72
N THR A 257 33.80 -3.76 14.79
CA THR A 257 34.10 -3.57 13.36
C THR A 257 34.41 -2.12 13.00
N GLY A 258 33.97 -1.17 13.83
CA GLY A 258 34.02 0.27 13.58
C GLY A 258 32.97 0.77 12.57
N ILE A 259 32.09 -0.10 12.05
CA ILE A 259 31.10 0.27 11.02
C ILE A 259 30.13 1.34 11.57
N PRO A 260 29.91 2.46 10.86
CA PRO A 260 28.96 3.48 11.27
C PRO A 260 27.52 2.98 11.21
N VAL A 261 26.68 3.43 12.13
CA VAL A 261 25.27 3.04 12.30
C VAL A 261 24.37 4.25 12.03
N ALA A 262 23.62 4.18 10.94
CA ALA A 262 22.52 5.10 10.65
C ALA A 262 21.18 4.49 11.08
N MET A 263 20.22 5.31 11.50
CA MET A 263 18.94 4.82 12.02
C MET A 263 17.74 5.28 11.19
N THR A 264 16.84 4.34 10.90
CA THR A 264 15.52 4.65 10.33
C THR A 264 14.60 5.27 11.38
N GLN A 265 13.45 5.81 10.98
CA GLN A 265 12.42 6.28 11.92
C GLN A 265 12.02 5.23 12.97
N ALA A 266 11.81 3.99 12.55
CA ALA A 266 11.44 2.91 13.45
C ALA A 266 12.63 2.36 14.26
N GLY A 267 13.86 2.59 13.78
CA GLY A 267 15.10 2.15 14.41
C GLY A 267 15.76 3.20 15.30
N LYS A 268 15.33 4.47 15.25
CA LYS A 268 15.88 5.51 16.13
C LYS A 268 15.73 5.08 17.59
N SER A 269 16.78 5.34 18.38
CA SER A 269 17.00 4.79 19.73
C SER A 269 17.22 3.28 19.83
N ALA A 270 17.56 2.59 18.73
CA ALA A 270 18.15 1.24 18.82
C ALA A 270 19.50 1.27 19.54
N LEU A 271 20.25 2.37 19.39
CA LEU A 271 21.39 2.77 20.21
C LEU A 271 21.15 4.22 20.68
N PRO A 272 21.74 4.65 21.82
CA PRO A 272 21.72 6.07 22.19
C PRO A 272 22.53 6.91 21.20
N ASP A 273 22.16 8.18 21.02
CA ASP A 273 22.85 9.09 20.09
C ASP A 273 24.31 9.36 20.54
N SER A 274 24.66 9.08 21.80
CA SER A 274 26.02 9.18 22.35
C SER A 274 26.97 8.02 21.98
N HIS A 275 26.47 6.96 21.36
CA HIS A 275 27.30 5.81 20.97
C HIS A 275 28.24 6.19 19.82
N GLU A 276 29.54 5.86 19.92
CA GLU A 276 30.58 6.37 19.00
C GLU A 276 30.29 6.08 17.52
N GLN A 277 29.70 4.94 17.20
CA GLN A 277 29.38 4.54 15.83
C GLN A 277 28.08 5.16 15.29
N VAL A 278 27.27 5.87 16.09
CA VAL A 278 25.99 6.43 15.62
C VAL A 278 26.24 7.70 14.81
N VAL A 279 25.81 7.68 13.55
CA VAL A 279 25.98 8.82 12.61
C VAL A 279 24.68 9.61 12.39
N GLY A 280 23.67 9.33 13.22
CA GLY A 280 22.36 9.94 13.20
C GLY A 280 21.34 9.19 12.33
N SER A 281 20.20 9.84 12.14
CA SER A 281 19.08 9.30 11.36
C SER A 281 19.30 9.45 9.85
N LEU A 282 18.79 8.54 9.01
CA LEU A 282 18.93 8.63 7.55
C LEU A 282 17.65 9.03 6.81
N GLY A 283 17.81 9.45 5.56
CA GLY A 283 16.73 9.64 4.60
C GLY A 283 16.32 11.11 4.39
N VAL A 284 15.12 11.32 3.84
CA VAL A 284 14.51 12.63 3.58
C VAL A 284 14.52 13.52 4.82
N THR A 285 14.32 12.93 6.00
CA THR A 285 14.35 13.60 7.30
C THR A 285 15.59 13.23 8.11
N GLY A 286 16.70 12.88 7.44
CA GLY A 286 17.94 12.42 8.07
C GLY A 286 18.98 13.51 8.34
N ALA A 287 20.02 13.13 9.05
CA ALA A 287 21.25 13.87 9.31
C ALA A 287 22.13 13.96 8.05
N SER A 288 22.88 15.05 7.92
CA SER A 288 23.83 15.23 6.81
C SER A 288 24.92 14.15 6.81
N ALA A 289 25.44 13.79 8.00
CA ALA A 289 26.43 12.74 8.19
C ALA A 289 25.93 11.37 7.68
N ALA A 290 24.79 10.90 8.18
CA ALA A 290 24.19 9.64 7.77
C ALA A 290 23.90 9.58 6.26
N ASN A 291 23.34 10.65 5.69
CA ASN A 291 23.01 10.68 4.26
C ASN A 291 24.27 10.71 3.38
N LYS A 292 25.31 11.44 3.79
CA LYS A 292 26.60 11.47 3.08
C LYS A 292 27.25 10.08 3.07
N LEU A 293 27.28 9.41 4.22
CA LEU A 293 27.78 8.04 4.33
C LEU A 293 26.94 7.07 3.50
N ALA A 294 25.62 7.15 3.54
CA ALA A 294 24.73 6.31 2.74
C ALA A 294 24.95 6.45 1.23
N SER A 295 25.16 7.68 0.75
CA SER A 295 25.41 7.97 -0.67
C SER A 295 26.82 7.60 -1.16
N SER A 296 27.74 7.27 -0.25
CA SER A 296 29.13 6.92 -0.57
C SER A 296 29.56 5.55 -0.08
N ALA A 297 28.62 4.78 0.48
CA ALA A 297 28.84 3.42 0.92
C ALA A 297 28.98 2.49 -0.30
N ASP A 298 29.94 1.58 -0.24
CA ASP A 298 30.09 0.51 -1.22
C ASP A 298 29.24 -0.72 -0.86
N VAL A 299 29.07 -0.99 0.44
CA VAL A 299 28.17 -2.01 0.97
C VAL A 299 27.30 -1.44 2.10
N ILE A 300 25.99 -1.69 2.04
CA ILE A 300 25.04 -1.32 3.09
C ILE A 300 24.48 -2.58 3.74
N LEU A 301 24.63 -2.70 5.06
CA LEU A 301 23.99 -3.72 5.89
C LEU A 301 22.72 -3.17 6.52
N SER A 302 21.56 -3.49 5.94
CA SER A 302 20.25 -3.15 6.47
C SER A 302 19.76 -4.20 7.45
N VAL A 303 19.54 -3.83 8.72
CA VAL A 303 19.11 -4.75 9.79
C VAL A 303 17.70 -4.40 10.25
N GLY A 304 16.73 -5.26 9.95
CA GLY A 304 15.35 -5.14 10.42
C GLY A 304 14.62 -3.91 9.89
N SER A 305 14.98 -3.44 8.70
CA SER A 305 14.38 -2.27 8.05
C SER A 305 13.47 -2.67 6.89
N ARG A 306 12.42 -1.87 6.68
CA ARG A 306 11.53 -1.98 5.51
C ARG A 306 12.02 -1.17 4.31
N LEU A 307 13.09 -0.39 4.46
CA LEU A 307 13.67 0.48 3.42
C LEU A 307 12.57 1.28 2.69
N GLN A 308 11.80 2.07 3.46
CA GLN A 308 10.68 2.85 2.94
C GLN A 308 11.15 4.11 2.23
N ASP A 309 10.27 4.72 1.43
CA ASP A 309 10.49 5.95 0.65
C ASP A 309 11.36 7.00 1.37
N PHE A 310 10.97 7.41 2.58
CA PHE A 310 11.75 8.41 3.33
C PHE A 310 13.15 7.93 3.69
N THR A 311 13.30 6.67 4.10
CA THR A 311 14.60 6.07 4.45
C THR A 311 15.54 6.03 3.24
N THR A 312 15.02 5.72 2.06
CA THR A 312 15.83 5.51 0.84
C THR A 312 15.98 6.76 0.00
N GLY A 313 15.39 7.89 0.42
CA GLY A 313 15.32 9.12 -0.38
C GLY A 313 14.64 8.85 -1.72
N SER A 314 13.49 8.19 -1.69
CA SER A 314 12.76 7.72 -2.89
C SER A 314 13.63 6.88 -3.83
N ASN A 315 14.44 6.00 -3.24
CA ASN A 315 15.42 5.13 -3.90
C ASN A 315 16.56 5.88 -4.63
N ALA A 316 16.83 7.14 -4.25
CA ALA A 316 17.93 7.93 -4.81
C ALA A 316 19.14 8.04 -3.85
N LEU A 317 19.01 7.62 -2.59
CA LEU A 317 20.05 7.83 -1.58
C LEU A 317 21.16 6.77 -1.61
N PHE A 318 20.85 5.54 -2.01
CA PHE A 318 21.78 4.41 -1.92
C PHE A 318 22.42 4.10 -3.28
N SER A 319 23.75 3.98 -3.29
CA SER A 319 24.53 3.62 -4.48
C SER A 319 25.28 2.30 -4.36
N GLY A 320 25.54 1.84 -3.13
CA GLY A 320 26.28 0.61 -2.85
C GLY A 320 25.43 -0.66 -2.95
N GLU A 321 26.09 -1.80 -2.87
CA GLU A 321 25.45 -3.11 -2.79
C GLU A 321 24.71 -3.26 -1.45
N MET A 322 23.59 -3.99 -1.45
CA MET A 322 22.75 -4.14 -0.26
C MET A 322 22.84 -5.56 0.31
N ILE A 323 22.95 -5.66 1.63
CA ILE A 323 22.70 -6.88 2.41
C ILE A 323 21.56 -6.55 3.35
N SER A 324 20.54 -7.40 3.40
CA SER A 324 19.33 -7.13 4.20
C SER A 324 19.00 -8.29 5.11
N ILE A 325 19.05 -8.05 6.43
CA ILE A 325 18.57 -8.96 7.46
C ILE A 325 17.12 -8.59 7.77
N ASN A 326 16.18 -9.47 7.46
CA ASN A 326 14.78 -9.24 7.82
C ASN A 326 14.00 -10.56 7.98
N VAL A 327 13.09 -10.62 8.93
CA VAL A 327 12.18 -11.77 9.09
C VAL A 327 11.13 -11.85 7.98
N GLN A 328 10.88 -10.75 7.26
CA GLN A 328 9.97 -10.69 6.13
C GLN A 328 10.72 -10.71 4.80
N THR A 329 10.51 -11.77 4.01
CA THR A 329 11.17 -11.95 2.70
C THR A 329 10.93 -10.75 1.77
N HIS A 330 9.72 -10.20 1.74
CA HIS A 330 9.41 -9.03 0.90
C HIS A 330 10.28 -7.80 1.22
N ASP A 331 10.68 -7.61 2.48
CA ASP A 331 11.61 -6.53 2.82
C ASP A 331 13.07 -6.93 2.63
N ALA A 332 13.40 -8.20 2.83
CA ALA A 332 14.76 -8.73 2.68
C ALA A 332 15.28 -8.63 1.24
N ILE A 333 14.40 -8.69 0.22
CA ILE A 333 14.79 -8.64 -1.19
C ILE A 333 14.88 -7.23 -1.80
N LYS A 334 14.51 -6.18 -1.05
CA LYS A 334 14.52 -4.81 -1.57
C LYS A 334 15.94 -4.38 -1.94
N HIS A 335 16.06 -3.55 -2.97
CA HIS A 335 17.35 -3.10 -3.52
C HIS A 335 18.26 -4.23 -4.02
N ASP A 336 17.66 -5.32 -4.53
CA ASP A 336 18.42 -6.48 -5.04
C ASP A 336 19.43 -7.02 -4.01
N ALA A 337 19.02 -7.00 -2.74
CA ALA A 337 19.92 -7.30 -1.64
C ALA A 337 20.28 -8.79 -1.58
N VAL A 338 21.47 -9.08 -1.05
CA VAL A 338 21.75 -10.40 -0.46
C VAL A 338 20.80 -10.58 0.73
N ALA A 339 19.74 -11.36 0.51
CA ALA A 339 18.62 -11.47 1.43
C ALA A 339 18.88 -12.50 2.53
N LEU A 340 19.12 -12.03 3.76
CA LEU A 340 19.20 -12.84 4.96
C LEU A 340 17.83 -12.86 5.65
N THR A 341 16.99 -13.82 5.27
CA THR A 341 15.66 -13.96 5.89
C THR A 341 15.79 -14.57 7.28
N GLY A 342 15.94 -13.73 8.32
CA GLY A 342 16.26 -14.18 9.67
C GLY A 342 16.04 -13.11 10.75
N ASP A 343 16.07 -13.56 12.00
CA ASP A 343 16.05 -12.71 13.18
C ASP A 343 17.32 -11.86 13.28
N ALA A 344 17.16 -10.61 13.72
CA ALA A 344 18.27 -9.65 13.74
C ALA A 344 19.38 -10.07 14.72
N ASP A 345 19.05 -10.54 15.92
CA ASP A 345 20.04 -10.94 16.91
C ASP A 345 20.82 -12.17 16.46
N GLU A 346 20.14 -13.25 16.09
CA GLU A 346 20.81 -14.50 15.65
C GLU A 346 21.67 -14.29 14.40
N THR A 347 21.18 -13.48 13.44
CA THR A 347 21.90 -13.26 12.19
C THR A 347 23.12 -12.34 12.38
N LEU A 348 23.00 -11.30 13.22
CA LEU A 348 24.15 -10.47 13.59
C LEU A 348 25.21 -11.29 14.34
N ALA A 349 24.80 -12.28 15.16
CA ALA A 349 25.74 -13.15 15.86
C ALA A 349 26.60 -13.94 14.88
N ALA A 350 25.96 -14.52 13.87
CA ALA A 350 26.62 -15.34 12.88
C ALA A 350 27.49 -14.50 11.92
N LEU A 351 27.07 -13.28 11.59
CA LEU A 351 27.90 -12.33 10.85
C LEU A 351 29.10 -11.85 11.66
N ASP A 352 28.94 -11.66 12.97
CA ASP A 352 30.04 -11.26 13.85
C ASP A 352 31.17 -12.30 13.85
N GLU A 353 30.81 -13.58 13.91
CA GLU A 353 31.76 -14.70 13.78
C GLU A 353 32.42 -14.74 12.41
N ALA A 354 31.65 -14.59 11.32
CA ALA A 354 32.19 -14.56 9.96
C ALA A 354 33.12 -13.36 9.70
N LEU A 355 32.97 -12.27 10.46
CA LEU A 355 33.72 -11.03 10.33
C LEU A 355 34.72 -10.82 11.48
N ALA A 356 35.17 -11.90 12.15
CA ALA A 356 36.02 -11.80 13.35
C ALA A 356 37.28 -10.94 13.14
N ASP A 357 37.91 -11.03 11.97
CA ASP A 357 39.15 -10.29 11.62
C ASP A 357 38.89 -8.97 10.87
N PHE A 358 37.63 -8.61 10.64
CA PHE A 358 37.27 -7.39 9.92
C PHE A 358 37.23 -6.17 10.84
N ALA A 359 37.84 -5.08 10.39
CA ALA A 359 37.67 -3.73 10.93
C ALA A 359 37.80 -2.70 9.80
N ILE A 360 37.10 -1.57 9.91
CA ILE A 360 37.26 -0.47 8.95
C ILE A 360 38.67 0.15 9.04
N SER A 361 39.09 0.84 7.96
CA SER A 361 40.36 1.56 7.95
C SER A 361 40.34 2.79 8.87
N THR A 362 41.51 3.22 9.32
CA THR A 362 41.68 4.45 10.10
C THR A 362 41.19 5.68 9.34
N ASP A 363 41.47 5.76 8.05
CA ASP A 363 41.07 6.88 7.20
C ASP A 363 39.55 7.00 7.12
N TYR A 364 38.84 5.87 7.02
CA TYR A 364 37.38 5.87 7.01
C TYR A 364 36.80 6.23 8.38
N ALA A 365 37.41 5.74 9.47
CA ALA A 365 37.02 6.11 10.84
C ALA A 365 37.17 7.62 11.09
N ASP A 366 38.25 8.24 10.60
CA ASP A 366 38.48 9.69 10.71
C ASP A 366 37.47 10.51 9.89
N GLU A 367 37.11 10.04 8.70
CA GLU A 367 36.04 10.66 7.90
C GLU A 367 34.69 10.62 8.63
N ILE A 368 34.32 9.47 9.19
CA ILE A 368 33.08 9.29 9.96
C ILE A 368 33.03 10.29 11.12
N ARG A 369 34.11 10.38 11.90
CA ARG A 369 34.23 11.31 13.05
C ARG A 369 34.10 12.76 12.62
N SER A 370 34.72 13.14 11.50
CA SER A 370 34.61 14.47 10.92
C SER A 370 33.16 14.82 10.54
N LEU A 371 32.45 13.90 9.88
CA LEU A 371 31.04 14.09 9.51
C LEU A 371 30.13 14.18 10.74
N GLN A 372 30.35 13.35 11.77
CA GLN A 372 29.61 13.40 13.03
C GLN A 372 29.79 14.73 13.76
N ASN A 373 31.04 15.24 13.83
CA ASN A 373 31.33 16.52 14.46
C ASN A 373 30.63 17.67 13.73
N ALA A 374 30.75 17.71 12.39
CA ALA A 374 30.08 18.72 11.58
C ALA A 374 28.54 18.70 11.77
N TRP A 375 27.94 17.50 11.80
CA TRP A 375 26.51 17.39 12.07
C TRP A 375 26.13 17.82 13.49
N SER A 376 26.96 17.51 14.48
CA SER A 376 26.72 17.92 15.87
C SER A 376 26.74 19.44 16.01
N GLU A 377 27.64 20.13 15.30
CA GLU A 377 27.69 21.60 15.22
C GLU A 377 26.41 22.16 14.58
N ASP A 378 25.94 21.58 13.48
CA ASP A 378 24.69 21.97 12.82
C ASP A 378 23.49 21.82 13.78
N VAL A 379 23.38 20.69 14.49
CA VAL A 379 22.31 20.45 15.48
C VAL A 379 22.35 21.49 16.58
N VAL A 380 23.52 21.77 17.16
CA VAL A 380 23.66 22.80 18.20
C VAL A 380 23.23 24.17 17.68
N ALA A 381 23.63 24.53 16.46
CA ALA A 381 23.30 25.82 15.87
C ALA A 381 21.79 26.01 15.65
N VAL A 382 21.10 25.01 15.08
CA VAL A 382 19.66 25.13 14.76
C VAL A 382 18.75 24.93 15.97
N THR A 383 19.23 24.29 17.03
CA THR A 383 18.49 24.06 18.28
C THR A 383 18.83 25.08 19.39
N ALA A 384 19.76 26.00 19.13
CA ALA A 384 20.12 27.07 20.04
C ALA A 384 18.93 28.03 20.26
N ALA A 385 18.81 28.54 21.48
CA ALA A 385 17.90 29.65 21.74
C ALA A 385 18.28 30.84 20.83
N PRO A 386 17.30 31.63 20.35
CA PRO A 386 17.60 32.82 19.56
C PRO A 386 18.57 33.73 20.31
N GLU A 387 19.54 34.34 19.62
CA GLU A 387 20.44 35.32 20.25
C GLU A 387 19.61 36.48 20.83
N THR A 388 19.56 36.58 22.16
CA THR A 388 18.97 37.72 22.87
C THR A 388 19.80 38.96 22.57
N GLY A 389 19.50 39.67 21.50
CA GLY A 389 20.23 40.88 21.12
C GLY A 389 20.05 41.39 19.70
N ARG A 390 19.53 40.60 18.75
CA ARG A 390 19.24 41.07 17.39
C ARG A 390 17.84 40.66 16.91
N GLN A 391 16.95 41.65 16.98
CA GLN A 391 15.70 41.84 16.24
C GLN A 391 14.41 41.19 16.80
N ASN A 392 13.55 42.09 17.29
CA ASN A 392 12.13 41.97 17.63
C ASN A 392 11.72 40.95 18.71
N LYS A 393 11.13 41.48 19.81
CA LYS A 393 10.28 40.74 20.76
C LYS A 393 9.04 40.06 20.11
N ASN A 394 8.86 40.20 18.80
CA ASN A 394 7.76 39.68 18.00
C ASN A 394 8.15 38.48 17.11
N THR A 395 9.36 37.93 17.25
CA THR A 395 9.79 36.78 16.44
C THR A 395 9.49 35.48 17.20
N LEU A 396 8.61 34.64 16.64
CA LEU A 396 8.24 33.36 17.23
C LEU A 396 9.36 32.31 17.05
N PRO A 397 9.56 31.38 18.00
CA PRO A 397 10.55 30.31 17.86
C PRO A 397 10.20 29.33 16.73
N SER A 398 11.23 28.69 16.17
CA SER A 398 11.05 27.56 15.25
C SER A 398 10.84 26.24 16.01
N ASP A 399 10.29 25.24 15.32
CA ASP A 399 10.15 23.87 15.87
C ASP A 399 11.51 23.31 16.34
N SER A 400 12.61 23.59 15.64
CA SER A 400 13.97 23.16 16.01
C SER A 400 14.44 23.74 17.35
N GLN A 401 14.09 25.01 17.63
CA GLN A 401 14.45 25.67 18.88
C GLN A 401 13.62 25.13 20.06
N VAL A 402 12.34 24.85 19.84
CA VAL A 402 11.48 24.17 20.81
C VAL A 402 12.03 22.78 21.13
N ILE A 403 12.37 21.99 20.11
CA ILE A 403 12.99 20.67 20.28
C ILE A 403 14.27 20.77 21.11
N GLY A 404 15.15 21.73 20.80
CA GLY A 404 16.37 21.99 21.57
C GLY A 404 16.11 22.28 23.05
N ALA A 405 15.15 23.16 23.33
CA ALA A 405 14.77 23.53 24.70
C ALA A 405 14.27 22.33 25.50
N VAL A 406 13.34 21.57 24.93
CA VAL A 406 12.78 20.38 25.57
C VAL A 406 13.85 19.31 25.75
N ASN A 407 14.72 19.09 24.76
CA ASN A 407 15.77 18.07 24.85
C ASN A 407 16.83 18.41 25.92
N ARG A 408 17.19 19.70 26.09
CA ARG A 408 18.08 20.16 27.18
C ARG A 408 17.44 20.09 28.57
N ALA A 409 16.11 20.17 28.65
CA ALA A 409 15.35 20.01 29.87
C ALA A 409 15.06 18.54 30.22
N ALA A 410 15.08 17.66 29.22
CA ALA A 410 14.73 16.25 29.35
C ALA A 410 15.78 15.45 30.13
N PRO A 411 15.35 14.58 31.07
CA PRO A 411 16.23 13.56 31.63
C PRO A 411 16.73 12.57 30.57
N GLU A 412 17.92 12.00 30.79
CA GLU A 412 18.56 11.08 29.84
C GLU A 412 17.70 9.83 29.52
N ASN A 413 16.93 9.35 30.51
CA ASN A 413 16.05 8.20 30.38
C ASN A 413 14.65 8.53 29.81
N ALA A 414 14.38 9.78 29.43
CA ALA A 414 13.09 10.20 28.90
C ALA A 414 12.72 9.45 27.60
N ILE A 415 11.42 9.37 27.32
CA ILE A 415 10.86 8.89 26.07
C ILE A 415 10.20 10.08 25.37
N VAL A 416 10.64 10.39 24.15
CA VAL A 416 9.95 11.37 23.30
C VAL A 416 8.88 10.69 22.46
N VAL A 417 7.70 11.30 22.38
CA VAL A 417 6.52 10.80 21.66
C VAL A 417 6.06 11.82 20.62
N GLY A 418 5.72 11.35 19.42
CA GLY A 418 5.08 12.17 18.37
C GLY A 418 4.46 11.31 17.26
N ALA A 419 3.75 11.94 16.31
CA ALA A 419 3.17 11.22 15.17
C ALA A 419 3.06 12.00 13.86
N ALA A 420 2.71 13.28 13.90
CA ALA A 420 2.40 14.01 12.68
C ALA A 420 2.88 15.46 12.69
N GLY A 421 2.71 16.14 11.55
CA GLY A 421 3.14 17.52 11.38
C GLY A 421 4.64 17.64 11.12
N SER A 422 5.27 18.71 11.62
CA SER A 422 6.73 18.89 11.55
C SER A 422 7.49 17.87 12.40
N MET A 423 6.88 17.42 13.51
CA MET A 423 7.56 16.69 14.59
C MET A 423 8.24 15.40 14.14
N PRO A 424 7.61 14.53 13.31
CA PRO A 424 8.31 13.35 12.82
C PRO A 424 9.57 13.66 12.02
N GLY A 425 9.59 14.76 11.25
CA GLY A 425 10.76 15.14 10.47
C GLY A 425 11.86 15.79 11.29
N GLU A 426 11.48 16.73 12.17
CA GLU A 426 12.43 17.49 12.97
C GLU A 426 12.98 16.68 14.15
N LEU A 427 12.15 15.92 14.88
CA LEU A 427 12.63 15.06 15.97
C LEU A 427 13.53 13.93 15.48
N HIS A 428 13.27 13.38 14.28
CA HIS A 428 14.09 12.30 13.72
C HIS A 428 15.55 12.73 13.57
N LYS A 429 15.80 13.93 13.01
CA LYS A 429 17.16 14.45 12.81
C LYS A 429 17.73 15.16 14.04
N LEU A 430 16.92 15.85 14.84
CA LEU A 430 17.42 16.75 15.90
C LEU A 430 17.40 16.15 17.30
N TRP A 431 16.45 15.28 17.64
CA TRP A 431 16.34 14.77 19.02
C TRP A 431 17.53 13.86 19.35
N GLN A 432 18.25 14.20 20.41
CA GLN A 432 19.37 13.45 20.95
C GLN A 432 18.84 12.51 22.04
N THR A 433 18.72 11.23 21.69
CA THR A 433 18.19 10.19 22.57
C THR A 433 19.27 9.73 23.55
N GLY A 434 19.02 9.86 24.85
CA GLY A 434 19.96 9.44 25.88
C GLY A 434 20.05 7.93 26.10
N GLN A 435 18.95 7.19 25.91
CA GLN A 435 18.89 5.74 26.15
C GLN A 435 18.14 4.99 25.06
N THR A 436 18.40 3.68 24.97
CA THR A 436 17.65 2.80 24.08
C THR A 436 16.14 2.84 24.37
N ASP A 437 15.35 2.66 23.32
CA ASP A 437 13.88 2.75 23.37
C ASP A 437 13.35 4.12 23.86
N GLY A 438 14.17 5.17 23.85
CA GLY A 438 13.81 6.55 24.23
C GLY A 438 13.12 7.38 23.13
N TYR A 439 12.91 6.81 21.93
CA TYR A 439 12.22 7.47 20.83
C TYR A 439 11.00 6.66 20.37
N HIS A 440 9.82 7.29 20.44
CA HIS A 440 8.52 6.70 20.10
C HIS A 440 7.77 7.56 19.08
N MET A 441 7.97 7.28 17.80
CA MET A 441 7.35 8.05 16.72
C MET A 441 6.40 7.20 15.89
N GLU A 442 5.14 7.60 15.75
CA GLU A 442 4.29 7.07 14.67
C GLU A 442 4.63 7.83 13.38
N TYR A 443 5.20 7.16 12.40
CA TYR A 443 5.45 7.77 11.08
C TYR A 443 5.39 6.74 9.97
N GLY A 444 4.75 5.60 10.25
CA GLY A 444 4.51 4.57 9.26
C GLY A 444 3.26 4.90 8.45
N PHE A 445 2.19 5.27 9.15
CA PHE A 445 0.91 5.68 8.56
C PHE A 445 0.67 7.20 8.65
N SER A 446 1.51 7.91 9.41
CA SER A 446 1.46 9.38 9.58
C SER A 446 0.10 9.84 10.09
N CYS A 447 -0.42 9.15 11.10
CA CYS A 447 -1.76 9.33 11.62
C CYS A 447 -1.82 10.45 12.67
N MET A 448 -2.45 11.57 12.33
CA MET A 448 -2.72 12.66 13.25
C MET A 448 -3.69 12.24 14.37
N GLY A 449 -3.57 12.87 15.54
CA GLY A 449 -4.37 12.57 16.74
C GLY A 449 -3.89 11.34 17.51
N TYR A 450 -2.67 10.84 17.26
CA TYR A 450 -2.07 9.72 17.97
C TYR A 450 -1.44 10.13 19.30
N GLU A 451 -0.95 11.36 19.41
CA GLU A 451 0.07 11.76 20.38
C GLU A 451 -0.39 11.71 21.84
N VAL A 452 -1.59 12.24 22.15
CA VAL A 452 -2.14 12.22 23.52
C VAL A 452 -2.41 10.78 23.97
N ALA A 453 -3.06 9.98 23.12
CA ALA A 453 -3.32 8.57 23.41
C ALA A 453 -2.03 7.75 23.53
N ALA A 454 -1.02 8.09 22.73
CA ALA A 454 0.29 7.47 22.82
C ALA A 454 1.03 7.83 24.11
N GLY A 455 0.85 9.06 24.61
CA GLY A 455 1.28 9.45 25.95
C GLY A 455 0.76 8.49 27.02
N ILE A 456 -0.53 8.11 26.93
CA ILE A 456 -1.14 7.13 27.84
C ILE A 456 -0.49 5.75 27.70
N GLY A 457 -0.46 5.18 26.48
CA GLY A 457 0.06 3.82 26.29
C GLY A 457 1.56 3.68 26.58
N VAL A 458 2.37 4.71 26.30
CA VAL A 458 3.80 4.74 26.65
C VAL A 458 4.00 4.78 28.16
N HIS A 459 3.25 5.62 28.89
CA HIS A 459 3.34 5.65 30.35
C HIS A 459 2.90 4.32 30.96
N MET A 460 1.81 3.71 30.46
CA MET A 460 1.39 2.37 30.90
C MET A 460 2.48 1.32 30.67
N ALA A 461 3.27 1.45 29.60
CA ALA A 461 4.34 0.51 29.29
C ALA A 461 5.62 0.74 30.12
N CYS A 462 5.94 2.00 30.42
CA CYS A 462 7.16 2.42 31.09
C CYS A 462 6.87 3.56 32.09
N PRO A 463 6.16 3.30 33.20
CA PRO A 463 5.68 4.35 34.11
C PRO A 463 6.82 5.11 34.80
N ASP A 464 7.99 4.49 34.93
CA ASP A 464 9.18 5.05 35.59
C ASP A 464 10.04 5.94 34.69
N ARG A 465 9.67 6.09 33.40
CA ARG A 465 10.41 6.92 32.44
C ARG A 465 9.62 8.20 32.16
N PRO A 466 10.24 9.39 32.28
CA PRO A 466 9.61 10.64 31.87
C PRO A 466 9.12 10.57 30.42
N ASN A 467 7.87 10.95 30.21
CA ASN A 467 7.21 10.85 28.91
C ASN A 467 6.95 12.26 28.35
N LEU A 468 7.64 12.61 27.27
CA LEU A 468 7.60 13.92 26.64
C LEU A 468 6.88 13.83 25.29
N VAL A 469 5.64 14.30 25.26
CA VAL A 469 4.76 14.21 24.10
C VAL A 469 4.80 15.53 23.35
N PHE A 470 5.07 15.50 22.04
CA PHE A 470 4.94 16.66 21.16
C PHE A 470 3.69 16.55 20.31
N ALA A 471 2.87 17.59 20.28
CA ALA A 471 1.75 17.69 19.35
C ALA A 471 1.70 19.09 18.72
N GLY A 472 1.47 19.14 17.40
CA GLY A 472 1.02 20.39 16.78
C GLY A 472 -0.42 20.69 17.17
N ASP A 473 -0.78 21.97 17.16
CA ASP A 473 -2.14 22.48 17.40
C ASP A 473 -3.20 21.73 16.57
N GLY A 474 -2.95 21.49 15.28
CA GLY A 474 -3.86 20.74 14.42
C GLY A 474 -4.06 19.28 14.84
N SER A 475 -3.00 18.59 15.29
CA SER A 475 -3.11 17.19 15.75
C SER A 475 -3.82 17.11 17.10
N TYR A 476 -3.53 18.05 18.00
CA TYR A 476 -4.19 18.18 19.29
C TYR A 476 -5.71 18.39 19.12
N LEU A 477 -6.14 19.27 18.22
CA LEU A 477 -7.56 19.51 17.98
C LEU A 477 -8.31 18.28 17.45
N MET A 478 -7.64 17.32 16.80
CA MET A 478 -8.28 16.10 16.30
C MET A 478 -8.69 15.12 17.42
N MET A 479 -7.84 14.94 18.45
CA MET A 479 -8.00 13.88 19.47
C MET A 479 -7.54 14.32 20.87
N ASN A 480 -7.99 15.49 21.32
CA ASN A 480 -7.64 16.05 22.64
C ASN A 480 -8.40 15.42 23.81
N SER A 481 -9.56 14.78 23.57
CA SER A 481 -10.45 14.27 24.63
C SER A 481 -9.79 13.24 25.55
N GLU A 482 -8.74 12.55 25.08
CA GLU A 482 -7.99 11.61 25.89
C GLU A 482 -7.14 12.27 26.98
N LEU A 483 -7.02 13.61 27.03
CA LEU A 483 -6.49 14.28 28.22
C LEU A 483 -7.36 13.98 29.45
N ALA A 484 -8.69 13.98 29.30
CA ALA A 484 -9.59 13.61 30.39
C ALA A 484 -9.40 12.14 30.81
N THR A 485 -9.13 11.25 29.85
CA THR A 485 -8.80 9.85 30.13
C THR A 485 -7.49 9.72 30.92
N ALA A 486 -6.43 10.43 30.50
CA ALA A 486 -5.15 10.42 31.17
C ALA A 486 -5.26 10.92 32.63
N VAL A 487 -6.00 12.01 32.84
CA VAL A 487 -6.27 12.56 34.18
C VAL A 487 -7.07 11.57 35.03
N MET A 488 -8.15 10.99 34.48
CA MET A 488 -8.97 9.99 35.15
C MET A 488 -8.15 8.78 35.59
N MET A 489 -7.19 8.34 34.78
CA MET A 489 -6.32 7.20 35.06
C MET A 489 -5.12 7.54 35.97
N GLY A 490 -4.89 8.81 36.28
CA GLY A 490 -3.73 9.25 37.06
C GLY A 490 -2.39 9.07 36.32
N ILE A 491 -2.42 9.13 34.98
CA ILE A 491 -1.27 8.95 34.11
C ILE A 491 -0.36 10.19 34.17
N SER A 492 0.96 9.96 34.02
CA SER A 492 1.96 11.04 34.01
C SER A 492 2.64 11.21 32.64
N PHE A 493 2.50 12.39 32.05
CA PHE A 493 3.30 12.83 30.89
C PHE A 493 3.32 14.36 30.79
N THR A 494 4.30 14.90 30.08
CA THR A 494 4.38 16.31 29.70
C THR A 494 4.09 16.46 28.22
N LEU A 495 3.00 17.13 27.87
CA LEU A 495 2.60 17.44 26.50
C LEU A 495 3.05 18.85 26.13
N VAL A 496 3.89 18.98 25.12
CA VAL A 496 4.30 20.24 24.51
C VAL A 496 3.46 20.48 23.26
N ILE A 497 2.63 21.52 23.29
CA ILE A 497 1.81 21.95 22.15
C ILE A 497 2.54 23.08 21.42
N THR A 498 2.90 22.85 20.15
CA THR A 498 3.45 23.89 19.27
C THR A 498 2.34 24.52 18.45
N ASP A 499 1.96 25.75 18.78
CA ASP A 499 0.89 26.50 18.12
C ASP A 499 1.44 27.38 16.98
N ASN A 500 1.37 26.84 15.77
CA ASN A 500 1.73 27.57 14.54
C ASN A 500 0.50 27.95 13.69
N ARG A 501 -0.71 27.82 14.26
CA ARG A 501 -1.99 28.21 13.66
C ARG A 501 -2.31 27.46 12.36
N GLY A 502 -2.07 26.15 12.31
CA GLY A 502 -2.49 25.27 11.22
C GLY A 502 -1.51 24.15 10.87
N PHE A 503 -1.52 23.74 9.60
CA PHE A 503 -0.70 22.64 9.09
C PHE A 503 0.62 23.16 8.50
N GLY A 504 1.50 23.66 9.38
CA GLY A 504 2.77 24.31 8.99
C GLY A 504 3.66 23.48 8.06
N CYS A 505 3.89 22.19 8.33
CA CYS A 505 4.75 21.36 7.47
C CYS A 505 4.19 21.15 6.06
N ILE A 506 2.86 21.02 5.94
CA ILE A 506 2.19 20.87 4.63
C ILE A 506 2.20 22.20 3.88
N ASN A 507 2.07 23.32 4.59
CA ASN A 507 2.26 24.65 3.99
C ASN A 507 3.67 24.79 3.38
N ARG A 508 4.71 24.35 4.10
CA ARG A 508 6.08 24.35 3.58
C ARG A 508 6.26 23.42 2.38
N LEU A 509 5.66 22.22 2.41
CA LEU A 509 5.70 21.29 1.27
C LEU A 509 4.96 21.83 0.04
N GLN A 510 3.82 22.48 0.25
CA GLN A 510 3.06 23.16 -0.80
C GLN A 510 3.90 24.26 -1.44
N ALA A 511 4.62 25.05 -0.65
CA ALA A 511 5.54 26.07 -1.16
C ALA A 511 6.75 25.46 -1.91
N ALA A 512 7.35 24.39 -1.35
CA ALA A 512 8.50 23.70 -1.94
C ALA A 512 8.19 23.09 -3.31
N THR A 513 6.93 22.73 -3.55
CA THR A 513 6.43 22.21 -4.85
C THR A 513 5.92 23.32 -5.79
N GLY A 514 6.16 24.59 -5.46
CA GLY A 514 5.82 25.76 -6.28
C GLY A 514 4.38 26.25 -6.13
N GLY A 515 3.62 25.71 -5.16
CA GLY A 515 2.28 26.16 -4.80
C GLY A 515 2.25 27.50 -4.06
N ALA A 516 1.08 28.17 -4.04
CA ALA A 516 0.81 29.22 -3.05
C ALA A 516 0.48 28.57 -1.70
N ALA A 517 0.75 29.29 -0.62
CA ALA A 517 0.07 29.04 0.65
C ALA A 517 -1.45 29.11 0.42
N PHE A 518 -2.15 28.00 0.69
CA PHE A 518 -3.59 27.90 0.54
C PHE A 518 -4.14 26.78 1.42
N ASN A 519 -5.13 27.11 2.26
CA ASN A 519 -5.92 26.19 3.09
C ASN A 519 -5.12 25.29 4.06
N ASN A 520 -3.86 25.64 4.35
CA ASN A 520 -3.02 24.93 5.32
C ASN A 520 -2.92 25.67 6.64
N LEU A 521 -2.74 26.99 6.62
CA LEU A 521 -2.79 27.84 7.82
C LEU A 521 -4.18 28.43 7.98
N PHE A 522 -4.62 28.72 9.21
CA PHE A 522 -5.94 29.32 9.43
C PHE A 522 -6.14 30.62 8.66
N VAL A 523 -5.09 31.44 8.55
CA VAL A 523 -5.10 32.70 7.79
C VAL A 523 -5.36 32.51 6.29
N ASP A 524 -5.00 31.35 5.74
CA ASP A 524 -5.11 31.00 4.32
C ASP A 524 -6.37 30.17 3.99
N SER A 525 -7.21 29.88 4.98
CA SER A 525 -8.50 29.20 4.80
C SER A 525 -9.63 30.20 4.52
N THR A 526 -10.81 29.71 4.14
CA THR A 526 -12.00 30.57 4.06
C THR A 526 -12.53 30.88 5.47
N HIS A 527 -12.46 32.14 5.89
CA HIS A 527 -12.91 32.56 7.22
C HIS A 527 -13.56 33.95 7.21
N ASN A 528 -14.48 34.18 8.15
CA ASN A 528 -14.96 35.52 8.51
C ASN A 528 -14.24 36.05 9.77
N GLN A 529 -13.80 35.12 10.62
CA GLN A 529 -13.06 35.37 11.85
C GLN A 529 -12.11 34.19 12.06
N LEU A 530 -10.87 34.51 12.42
CA LEU A 530 -9.89 33.50 12.80
C LEU A 530 -10.17 32.98 14.22
N PRO A 531 -10.04 31.67 14.45
CA PRO A 531 -10.16 31.13 15.79
C PRO A 531 -8.97 31.61 16.65
N ASP A 532 -9.26 32.12 17.85
CA ASP A 532 -8.27 32.46 18.87
C ASP A 532 -8.44 31.46 20.02
N ILE A 533 -7.74 30.32 19.91
CA ILE A 533 -7.93 29.16 20.79
C ILE A 533 -6.92 29.24 21.93
N ASP A 534 -7.41 29.35 23.16
CA ASP A 534 -6.57 29.17 24.34
C ASP A 534 -6.39 27.68 24.62
N TYR A 535 -5.33 27.10 24.05
CA TYR A 535 -5.01 25.68 24.22
C TYR A 535 -4.68 25.31 25.68
N ALA A 536 -4.12 26.24 26.47
CA ALA A 536 -3.82 25.99 27.87
C ALA A 536 -5.11 25.93 28.69
N ALA A 537 -6.02 26.89 28.52
CA ALA A 537 -7.34 26.83 29.14
C ALA A 537 -8.16 25.63 28.66
N HIS A 538 -8.06 25.26 27.38
CA HIS A 538 -8.72 24.07 26.85
C HIS A 538 -8.22 22.79 27.53
N ALA A 539 -6.91 22.61 27.65
CA ALA A 539 -6.33 21.48 28.37
C ALA A 539 -6.70 21.49 29.86
N ALA A 540 -6.65 22.65 30.51
CA ALA A 540 -7.04 22.82 31.91
C ALA A 540 -8.52 22.45 32.15
N SER A 541 -9.41 22.73 31.19
CA SER A 541 -10.83 22.35 31.27
C SER A 541 -11.06 20.84 31.35
N MET A 542 -10.10 20.03 30.88
CA MET A 542 -10.10 18.56 30.98
C MET A 542 -9.35 18.04 32.21
N GLY A 543 -8.87 18.92 33.09
CA GLY A 543 -8.21 18.58 34.36
C GLY A 543 -6.68 18.48 34.32
N ALA A 544 -6.04 18.80 33.18
CA ALA A 544 -4.60 18.87 33.09
C ALA A 544 -4.04 20.13 33.79
N GLN A 545 -2.78 20.07 34.22
CA GLN A 545 -2.04 21.27 34.65
C GLN A 545 -1.43 21.91 33.40
N ALA A 546 -1.94 23.07 33.00
CA ALA A 546 -1.59 23.66 31.72
C ALA A 546 -1.09 25.10 31.86
N VAL A 547 -0.04 25.45 31.11
CA VAL A 547 0.51 26.80 31.04
C VAL A 547 0.93 27.14 29.62
N LYS A 548 0.74 28.40 29.22
CA LYS A 548 1.32 28.96 28.00
C LYS A 548 2.58 29.72 28.36
N VAL A 549 3.70 29.36 27.75
CA VAL A 549 5.00 30.02 27.94
C VAL A 549 5.26 31.04 26.83
N GLY A 550 5.97 32.12 27.15
CA GLY A 550 6.23 33.22 26.22
C GLY A 550 7.45 33.03 25.33
N ASP A 551 8.44 32.23 25.77
CA ASP A 551 9.69 32.04 25.04
C ASP A 551 10.39 30.69 25.34
N ILE A 552 11.55 30.48 24.70
CA ILE A 552 12.37 29.28 24.82
C ILE A 552 12.94 29.07 26.24
N ALA A 553 13.25 30.15 26.96
CA ALA A 553 13.82 30.04 28.31
C ALA A 553 12.75 29.62 29.32
N GLU A 554 11.56 30.21 29.22
CA GLU A 554 10.39 29.79 30.00
C GLU A 554 9.98 28.35 29.68
N LEU A 555 10.01 27.95 28.39
CA LEU A 555 9.76 26.56 27.99
C LEU A 555 10.73 25.57 28.66
N GLU A 556 12.03 25.86 28.64
CA GLU A 556 13.05 24.98 29.22
C GLU A 556 12.87 24.84 30.75
N ALA A 557 12.56 25.95 31.44
CA ALA A 557 12.28 25.93 32.87
C ALA A 557 10.99 25.15 33.20
N GLU A 558 9.94 25.37 32.42
CA GLU A 558 8.64 24.77 32.65
C GLU A 558 8.62 23.27 32.36
N VAL A 559 9.33 22.80 31.33
CA VAL A 559 9.47 21.36 31.04
C VAL A 559 10.16 20.64 32.21
N ARG A 560 11.21 21.21 32.82
CA ARG A 560 11.84 20.63 34.02
C ARG A 560 10.84 20.52 35.16
N ARG A 561 10.12 21.62 35.45
CA ARG A 561 9.09 21.65 36.50
C ARG A 561 8.00 20.60 36.26
N ALA A 562 7.52 20.48 35.01
CA ALA A 562 6.46 19.57 34.61
C ALA A 562 6.88 18.10 34.77
N VAL A 563 8.10 17.75 34.34
CA VAL A 563 8.64 16.39 34.51
C VAL A 563 8.71 16.01 36.00
N ASP A 564 9.17 16.91 36.87
CA ASP A 564 9.29 16.66 38.31
C ASP A 564 7.94 16.62 39.03
N ALA A 565 6.95 17.38 38.56
CA ALA A 565 5.63 17.47 39.18
C ALA A 565 4.79 16.20 38.97
N GLY A 566 4.98 15.49 37.85
CA GLY A 566 4.18 14.34 37.47
C GLY A 566 2.72 14.68 37.13
N GLY A 567 1.93 13.65 36.83
CA GLY A 567 0.56 13.81 36.31
C GLY A 567 0.52 14.35 34.88
N VAL A 568 -0.64 14.84 34.46
CA VAL A 568 -0.83 15.35 33.09
C VAL A 568 -0.46 16.84 33.05
N GLN A 569 0.71 17.14 32.51
CA GLN A 569 1.23 18.49 32.35
C GLN A 569 1.13 18.91 30.87
N VAL A 570 0.72 20.14 30.60
CA VAL A 570 0.60 20.70 29.25
C VAL A 570 1.32 22.04 29.17
N VAL A 571 2.27 22.16 28.25
CA VAL A 571 3.03 23.39 28.01
C VAL A 571 2.75 23.84 26.58
N VAL A 572 2.17 25.03 26.43
CA VAL A 572 1.82 25.61 25.12
C VAL A 572 2.85 26.67 24.75
N ILE A 573 3.34 26.63 23.52
CA ILE A 573 4.22 27.67 22.97
C ILE A 573 3.81 28.02 21.55
N ASP A 574 3.78 29.31 21.24
CA ASP A 574 3.55 29.80 19.88
C ASP A 574 4.81 29.59 19.04
N THR A 575 4.68 29.00 17.85
CA THR A 575 5.82 28.80 16.93
C THR A 575 5.56 29.43 15.56
N ASP A 576 6.64 29.73 14.84
CA ASP A 576 6.58 30.20 13.46
C ASP A 576 6.36 29.01 12.50
N PRO A 577 5.29 28.98 11.68
CA PRO A 577 5.06 27.90 10.71
C PRO A 577 6.06 27.88 9.54
N GLY A 578 6.78 28.98 9.29
CA GLY A 578 7.61 29.19 8.10
C GLY A 578 8.99 28.49 8.12
N PRO A 579 9.82 28.69 9.16
CA PRO A 579 11.14 28.08 9.25
C PRO A 579 11.10 26.55 9.29
N SER A 580 12.13 25.92 8.70
CA SER A 580 12.42 24.48 8.83
C SER A 580 13.94 24.31 8.84
N THR A 581 14.42 23.20 9.41
CA THR A 581 15.86 22.93 9.45
C THR A 581 16.40 22.71 8.04
N ALA A 582 17.25 23.63 7.58
CA ALA A 582 17.91 23.54 6.27
C ALA A 582 19.01 22.48 6.23
N ALA A 583 19.66 22.20 7.38
CA ALA A 583 20.70 21.20 7.49
C ALA A 583 20.14 19.76 7.41
N GLY A 584 20.90 18.88 6.78
CA GLY A 584 20.52 17.48 6.55
C GLY A 584 19.52 17.28 5.41
N GLY A 585 18.77 16.18 5.48
CA GLY A 585 17.78 15.78 4.48
C GLY A 585 18.34 15.09 3.24
N ALA A 586 17.43 14.52 2.46
CA ALA A 586 17.70 13.88 1.18
C ALA A 586 16.56 14.22 0.20
N TRP A 587 16.77 13.94 -1.08
CA TRP A 587 15.73 14.15 -2.09
C TRP A 587 14.50 13.28 -1.80
N TRP A 588 13.32 13.84 -2.07
CA TRP A 588 12.02 13.18 -1.91
C TRP A 588 11.20 13.35 -3.18
N ASP A 589 10.60 12.27 -3.65
CA ASP A 589 9.75 12.22 -4.82
C ASP A 589 8.36 12.82 -4.56
N VAL A 590 8.30 14.15 -4.57
CA VAL A 590 7.03 14.89 -4.58
C VAL A 590 6.90 15.62 -5.90
N VAL A 591 6.06 15.08 -6.77
CA VAL A 591 5.91 15.55 -8.15
C VAL A 591 5.25 16.94 -8.16
N PRO A 592 5.94 18.00 -8.63
CA PRO A 592 5.29 19.29 -8.86
C PRO A 592 4.38 19.22 -10.10
N PRO A 593 3.38 20.11 -10.21
CA PRO A 593 2.47 20.14 -11.35
C PRO A 593 3.20 20.20 -12.70
N ALA A 594 2.79 19.34 -13.65
CA ALA A 594 3.37 19.33 -14.98
C ALA A 594 3.09 20.63 -15.75
N VAL A 595 1.90 21.19 -15.61
CA VAL A 595 1.49 22.44 -16.25
C VAL A 595 1.12 23.46 -15.17
N SER A 596 1.63 24.68 -15.30
CA SER A 596 1.28 25.79 -14.41
C SER A 596 1.62 27.13 -15.04
N GLU A 597 0.73 28.11 -14.93
CA GLU A 597 0.98 29.50 -15.31
C GLU A 597 1.75 30.28 -14.23
N ARG A 598 2.03 29.65 -13.07
CA ARG A 598 2.72 30.33 -11.96
C ARG A 598 4.19 30.58 -12.27
N LYS A 599 4.62 31.82 -12.04
CA LYS A 599 6.03 32.20 -12.10
C LYS A 599 6.86 31.32 -11.14
N GLY A 600 7.97 30.77 -11.62
CA GLY A 600 8.87 29.91 -10.85
C GLY A 600 8.63 28.40 -11.00
N MET A 601 7.47 27.96 -11.50
CA MET A 601 7.18 26.51 -11.61
C MET A 601 8.15 25.78 -12.54
N ALA A 602 8.61 26.42 -13.63
CA ALA A 602 9.61 25.83 -14.53
C ALA A 602 10.93 25.49 -13.81
N SER A 603 11.35 26.34 -12.86
CA SER A 603 12.54 26.08 -12.05
C SER A 603 12.33 24.94 -11.06
N VAL A 604 11.18 24.91 -10.38
CA VAL A 604 10.80 23.81 -9.47
C VAL A 604 10.76 22.48 -10.22
N ARG A 605 10.12 22.44 -11.40
CA ARG A 605 10.05 21.23 -12.23
C ARG A 605 11.43 20.80 -12.74
N SER A 606 12.29 21.74 -13.12
CA SER A 606 13.67 21.43 -13.51
C SER A 606 14.47 20.81 -12.35
N ALA A 607 14.35 21.37 -11.13
CA ALA A 607 14.98 20.83 -9.93
C ALA A 607 14.47 19.42 -9.59
N TYR A 608 13.15 19.21 -9.67
CA TYR A 608 12.54 17.89 -9.51
C TYR A 608 13.08 16.88 -10.51
N LYS A 609 13.10 17.20 -11.82
CA LYS A 609 13.63 16.31 -12.87
C LYS A 609 15.10 15.96 -12.62
N LYS A 610 15.91 16.91 -12.15
CA LYS A 610 17.32 16.65 -11.80
C LYS A 610 17.44 15.62 -10.68
N GLY A 611 16.64 15.72 -9.63
CA GLY A 611 16.62 14.73 -8.54
C GLY A 611 16.09 13.36 -8.99
N ALA A 612 15.06 13.34 -9.82
CA ALA A 612 14.46 12.10 -10.30
C ALA A 612 15.40 11.27 -11.20
N LYS A 613 16.34 11.90 -11.93
CA LYS A 613 17.41 11.21 -12.69
C LYS A 613 18.40 10.43 -11.83
N VAL A 614 18.44 10.70 -10.53
CA VAL A 614 19.36 10.04 -9.60
C VAL A 614 18.78 8.72 -9.08
N ARG A 615 17.53 8.37 -9.41
CA ARG A 615 16.95 7.09 -9.00
C ARG A 615 17.70 5.94 -9.66
N ILE A 616 18.11 4.99 -8.83
CA ILE A 616 18.79 3.78 -9.26
C ILE A 616 17.82 2.61 -9.04
N TRP A 617 17.54 1.85 -10.09
CA TRP A 617 16.86 0.56 -9.98
C TRP A 617 17.69 -0.50 -10.68
N ALA A 618 18.09 -1.54 -9.92
CA ALA A 618 18.98 -2.60 -10.40
C ALA A 618 20.27 -2.06 -11.07
N GLY A 619 20.87 -1.02 -10.49
CA GLY A 619 22.08 -0.37 -11.03
C GLY A 619 21.86 0.57 -12.23
N ASN A 620 20.62 0.71 -12.73
CA ASN A 620 20.30 1.58 -13.86
C ASN A 620 19.64 2.89 -13.40
N GLN A 621 20.05 4.02 -13.99
CA GLN A 621 19.34 5.28 -13.83
C GLN A 621 17.95 5.19 -14.47
N ILE A 622 16.91 5.50 -13.71
CA ILE A 622 15.56 5.67 -14.25
C ILE A 622 15.49 7.05 -14.90
N ASP A 623 15.21 7.11 -16.21
CA ASP A 623 14.92 8.37 -16.88
C ASP A 623 13.53 8.89 -16.42
N PRO A 624 13.45 10.05 -15.74
CA PRO A 624 12.19 10.58 -15.24
C PRO A 624 11.27 11.12 -16.35
N ASP A 625 11.77 11.19 -17.59
CA ASP A 625 10.97 11.57 -18.76
C ASP A 625 10.38 10.34 -19.49
N VAL A 626 10.63 9.11 -19.01
CA VAL A 626 9.88 7.91 -19.43
C VAL A 626 8.47 8.01 -18.84
N GLY A 627 7.62 8.74 -19.56
CA GLY A 627 6.26 9.11 -19.15
C GLY A 627 5.90 10.59 -19.40
N SER A 628 6.82 11.43 -19.90
CA SER A 628 6.52 12.84 -20.21
C SER A 628 7.02 13.33 -21.57
N SER A 629 6.85 12.51 -22.61
CA SER A 629 6.56 13.08 -23.93
C SER A 629 5.15 13.69 -23.87
N ASP A 630 4.96 14.90 -24.39
CA ASP A 630 3.64 15.51 -24.65
C ASP A 630 2.79 14.71 -25.67
N GLU A 631 3.24 13.52 -26.05
CA GLU A 631 2.43 12.46 -26.64
C GLU A 631 2.03 11.50 -25.53
N GLY A 632 0.75 11.54 -25.16
CA GLY A 632 0.16 10.62 -24.19
C GLY A 632 0.25 9.18 -24.67
N VAL A 633 1.37 8.53 -24.36
CA VAL A 633 1.47 7.07 -24.36
C VAL A 633 0.79 6.62 -23.07
N CYS A 634 -0.54 6.56 -23.12
CA CYS A 634 -1.22 5.41 -22.54
C CYS A 634 -0.39 4.20 -23.00
N LEU A 635 0.05 3.29 -22.12
CA LEU A 635 0.53 1.97 -22.52
C LEU A 635 -0.67 1.26 -23.18
N VAL A 636 -1.03 1.73 -24.38
CA VAL A 636 -1.88 1.04 -25.31
C VAL A 636 -0.98 -0.07 -25.75
N SER A 637 -1.31 -1.29 -25.32
CA SER A 637 -0.77 -2.49 -25.92
C SER A 637 -0.62 -2.27 -27.43
N ASN A 638 0.55 -2.57 -27.99
CA ASN A 638 0.72 -2.54 -29.45
C ASN A 638 -0.21 -3.55 -30.15
N LEU A 639 -0.82 -4.45 -29.38
CA LEU A 639 -1.81 -5.41 -29.83
C LEU A 639 -3.23 -4.84 -29.90
N LEU A 640 -3.48 -3.63 -29.35
CA LEU A 640 -4.80 -3.00 -29.32
C LEU A 640 -4.88 -1.75 -30.21
N ARG A 641 -5.67 -1.83 -31.30
CA ARG A 641 -5.88 -0.70 -32.21
C ARG A 641 -7.24 -0.03 -32.04
N LYS A 642 -7.22 1.29 -31.94
CA LYS A 642 -8.42 2.14 -31.91
C LYS A 642 -8.91 2.44 -33.34
N PRO A 643 -10.23 2.55 -33.56
CA PRO A 643 -10.77 2.83 -34.87
C PRO A 643 -10.42 4.25 -35.32
N HIS A 644 -10.24 4.44 -36.63
CA HIS A 644 -10.07 5.75 -37.25
C HIS A 644 -11.40 6.53 -37.21
N LYS A 645 -11.56 7.40 -36.20
CA LYS A 645 -12.79 8.19 -36.03
C LYS A 645 -13.03 9.12 -37.23
N GLY A 646 -14.24 9.10 -37.78
CA GLY A 646 -14.68 10.00 -38.85
C GLY A 646 -14.26 9.59 -40.27
N GLN A 647 -13.68 8.40 -40.44
CA GLN A 647 -13.38 7.82 -41.75
C GLN A 647 -14.30 6.64 -42.06
N SER A 648 -14.56 6.38 -43.33
CA SER A 648 -15.33 5.20 -43.75
C SER A 648 -14.54 3.90 -43.61
N CYS A 649 -13.23 3.95 -43.43
CA CYS A 649 -12.40 2.81 -43.03
C CYS A 649 -12.13 2.93 -41.53
N LEU A 650 -12.79 2.11 -40.73
CA LEU A 650 -12.64 2.10 -39.27
C LEU A 650 -11.32 1.43 -38.88
N HIS A 651 -10.97 0.34 -39.55
CA HIS A 651 -9.72 -0.40 -39.34
C HIS A 651 -9.12 -0.88 -40.65
N GLN A 652 -7.80 -0.93 -40.71
CA GLN A 652 -7.03 -1.57 -41.77
C GLN A 652 -5.72 -2.11 -41.18
N ILE A 653 -5.59 -3.43 -41.08
CA ILE A 653 -4.36 -4.13 -40.70
C ILE A 653 -3.90 -4.94 -41.88
N THR A 654 -2.63 -4.79 -42.23
CA THR A 654 -1.94 -5.66 -43.18
C THR A 654 -0.90 -6.51 -42.46
N PRO A 655 -0.48 -7.66 -43.04
CA PRO A 655 0.62 -8.44 -42.48
C PRO A 655 1.89 -7.65 -42.20
N ALA A 656 2.22 -6.71 -43.08
CA ALA A 656 3.37 -5.83 -42.92
C ALA A 656 3.25 -4.91 -41.70
N ASP A 657 2.05 -4.37 -41.42
CA ASP A 657 1.81 -3.48 -40.27
C ASP A 657 1.84 -4.22 -38.93
N ALA A 658 1.39 -5.49 -38.92
CA ALA A 658 1.30 -6.31 -37.71
C ALA A 658 2.57 -7.11 -37.39
N GLY A 659 3.54 -7.16 -38.32
CA GLY A 659 4.80 -7.88 -38.15
C GLY A 659 4.72 -9.39 -38.42
N TRP A 660 3.64 -9.87 -39.03
CA TRP A 660 3.32 -11.28 -39.23
C TRP A 660 3.18 -11.66 -40.71
N HIS A 661 2.78 -12.91 -41.03
CA HIS A 661 2.89 -13.43 -42.40
C HIS A 661 1.58 -13.58 -43.17
N TYR A 662 0.45 -13.81 -42.50
CA TYR A 662 -0.78 -14.28 -43.13
C TYR A 662 -1.94 -13.29 -43.02
N VAL A 663 -2.38 -12.91 -41.82
CA VAL A 663 -3.73 -12.32 -41.69
C VAL A 663 -3.77 -10.81 -41.93
N GLY A 664 -4.66 -10.37 -42.82
CA GLY A 664 -5.05 -8.96 -42.97
C GLY A 664 -6.53 -8.78 -42.62
N PHE A 665 -6.87 -7.66 -41.99
CA PHE A 665 -8.25 -7.39 -41.59
C PHE A 665 -8.59 -5.91 -41.67
N GLY A 666 -9.75 -5.59 -42.25
CA GLY A 666 -10.29 -4.24 -42.29
C GLY A 666 -11.78 -4.19 -41.98
N VAL A 667 -12.25 -3.06 -41.47
CA VAL A 667 -13.68 -2.79 -41.27
C VAL A 667 -14.01 -1.44 -41.88
N HIS A 668 -15.08 -1.40 -42.67
CA HIS A 668 -15.55 -0.21 -43.35
C HIS A 668 -17.00 0.09 -42.97
N ASP A 669 -17.26 1.33 -42.56
CA ASP A 669 -18.62 1.87 -42.39
C ASP A 669 -18.96 2.72 -43.62
N LEU A 670 -19.83 2.18 -44.47
CA LEU A 670 -20.19 2.76 -45.76
C LEU A 670 -21.53 3.47 -45.66
N VAL A 671 -21.59 4.71 -46.14
CA VAL A 671 -22.85 5.42 -46.33
C VAL A 671 -23.50 5.04 -47.66
N SER A 672 -24.82 5.24 -47.78
CA SER A 672 -25.58 4.91 -49.00
C SER A 672 -24.91 5.46 -50.27
N GLY A 673 -24.73 4.59 -51.27
CA GLY A 673 -24.10 4.88 -52.56
C GLY A 673 -22.57 4.79 -52.59
N GLN A 674 -21.91 4.73 -51.42
CA GLN A 674 -20.46 4.62 -51.32
C GLN A 674 -19.95 3.30 -51.90
N LEU A 675 -18.82 3.36 -52.60
CA LEU A 675 -18.15 2.22 -53.23
C LEU A 675 -16.87 1.87 -52.46
N LEU A 676 -16.72 0.60 -52.11
CA LEU A 676 -15.48 -0.01 -51.67
C LEU A 676 -15.05 -1.02 -52.74
N SER A 677 -13.80 -1.02 -53.20
CA SER A 677 -13.35 -1.92 -54.26
C SER A 677 -11.86 -2.22 -54.15
N ASP A 678 -11.45 -3.38 -54.66
CA ASP A 678 -10.06 -3.76 -54.84
C ASP A 678 -9.86 -4.31 -56.26
N VAL A 679 -8.71 -4.02 -56.86
CA VAL A 679 -8.36 -4.45 -58.22
C VAL A 679 -7.89 -5.90 -58.30
N GLY A 680 -7.79 -6.57 -57.15
CA GLY A 680 -7.34 -7.95 -57.02
C GLY A 680 -5.87 -8.02 -56.61
N THR A 681 -5.63 -8.63 -55.46
CA THR A 681 -4.30 -8.80 -54.84
C THR A 681 -3.85 -10.25 -54.90
N ASP A 682 -2.61 -10.55 -54.50
CA ASP A 682 -2.19 -11.94 -54.30
C ASP A 682 -2.88 -12.60 -53.08
N ASP A 683 -3.64 -11.84 -52.29
CA ASP A 683 -4.48 -12.34 -51.20
C ASP A 683 -5.83 -12.85 -51.71
N GLU A 684 -6.32 -13.95 -51.12
CA GLU A 684 -7.75 -14.26 -51.10
C GLU A 684 -8.49 -13.38 -50.09
N VAL A 685 -9.80 -13.19 -50.31
CA VAL A 685 -10.61 -12.24 -49.55
C VAL A 685 -11.95 -12.85 -49.15
N CYS A 686 -12.37 -12.65 -47.89
CA CYS A 686 -13.73 -12.88 -47.44
C CYS A 686 -14.37 -11.55 -47.01
N LEU A 687 -15.38 -11.11 -47.75
CA LEU A 687 -16.16 -9.91 -47.46
C LEU A 687 -17.36 -10.26 -46.61
N VAL A 688 -17.44 -9.80 -45.36
CA VAL A 688 -18.55 -10.09 -44.44
C VAL A 688 -19.44 -8.86 -44.27
N LEU A 689 -20.72 -8.98 -44.59
CA LEU A 689 -21.72 -7.94 -44.34
C LEU A 689 -22.15 -7.97 -42.87
N LEU A 690 -21.55 -7.11 -42.04
CA LEU A 690 -21.78 -7.07 -40.60
C LEU A 690 -23.19 -6.57 -40.27
N SER A 691 -23.64 -5.53 -40.97
CA SER A 691 -25.00 -5.01 -40.92
C SER A 691 -25.31 -4.17 -42.17
N GLY A 692 -26.60 -4.00 -42.47
CA GLY A 692 -27.06 -3.14 -43.57
C GLY A 692 -27.27 -3.89 -44.88
N SER A 693 -27.17 -3.19 -46.01
CA SER A 693 -27.38 -3.77 -47.35
C SER A 693 -26.44 -3.18 -48.39
N ALA A 694 -25.91 -4.04 -49.28
CA ALA A 694 -24.97 -3.64 -50.32
C ALA A 694 -25.05 -4.57 -51.54
N HIS A 695 -24.67 -4.04 -52.70
CA HIS A 695 -24.45 -4.80 -53.93
C HIS A 695 -22.99 -5.27 -53.98
N PHE A 696 -22.78 -6.55 -54.28
CA PHE A 696 -21.44 -7.16 -54.36
C PHE A 696 -21.16 -7.64 -55.78
N THR A 697 -20.01 -7.30 -56.32
CA THR A 697 -19.56 -7.79 -57.64
C THR A 697 -18.12 -8.28 -57.57
N SER A 698 -17.77 -9.24 -58.44
CA SER A 698 -16.45 -9.83 -58.52
C SER A 698 -16.14 -10.24 -59.97
N GLY A 699 -15.20 -9.57 -60.63
CA GLY A 699 -15.00 -9.74 -62.08
C GLY A 699 -16.31 -9.59 -62.86
N ASP A 700 -16.70 -10.63 -63.59
CA ASP A 700 -17.97 -10.69 -64.36
C ASP A 700 -19.18 -11.20 -63.55
N ILE A 701 -19.00 -11.53 -62.25
CA ILE A 701 -20.05 -12.05 -61.38
C ILE A 701 -20.72 -10.90 -60.61
N ASP A 702 -22.04 -10.78 -60.75
CA ASP A 702 -22.89 -9.91 -59.94
C ASP A 702 -23.67 -10.77 -58.93
N PHE A 703 -23.38 -10.60 -57.63
CA PHE A 703 -24.09 -11.29 -56.56
C PHE A 703 -25.41 -10.58 -56.17
N GLY A 704 -25.72 -9.45 -56.80
CA GLY A 704 -26.95 -8.69 -56.58
C GLY A 704 -26.96 -7.92 -55.26
N LEU A 705 -28.15 -7.42 -54.90
CA LEU A 705 -28.40 -6.73 -53.63
C LEU A 705 -28.49 -7.76 -52.50
N ILE A 706 -27.54 -7.71 -51.57
CA ILE A 706 -27.56 -8.51 -50.35
C ILE A 706 -28.10 -7.64 -49.21
N THR A 707 -29.18 -8.09 -48.57
CA THR A 707 -29.74 -7.44 -47.38
C THR A 707 -29.39 -8.25 -46.15
N GLY A 708 -28.51 -7.70 -45.33
CA GLY A 708 -28.05 -8.32 -44.09
C GLY A 708 -28.95 -7.97 -42.89
N ARG A 709 -28.46 -8.37 -41.71
CA ARG A 709 -29.05 -8.04 -40.41
C ARG A 709 -28.93 -6.55 -40.08
N LYS A 710 -29.75 -6.05 -39.15
CA LYS A 710 -29.70 -4.64 -38.71
C LYS A 710 -28.59 -4.41 -37.69
N SER A 711 -28.36 -5.39 -36.83
CA SER A 711 -27.30 -5.39 -35.83
C SER A 711 -26.61 -6.73 -35.80
N VAL A 712 -25.31 -6.71 -35.50
CA VAL A 712 -24.58 -7.93 -35.19
C VAL A 712 -25.20 -8.67 -33.98
N PHE A 713 -25.96 -8.00 -33.11
CA PHE A 713 -26.60 -8.65 -31.97
C PHE A 713 -27.95 -9.32 -32.26
N ASP A 714 -28.46 -9.26 -33.51
CA ASP A 714 -29.78 -9.81 -33.89
C ASP A 714 -29.84 -11.36 -33.85
N ARG A 715 -28.74 -12.05 -33.53
CA ARG A 715 -28.59 -13.53 -33.58
C ARG A 715 -28.94 -14.15 -34.94
N ILE A 716 -28.75 -13.37 -36.01
CA ILE A 716 -28.85 -13.82 -37.40
C ILE A 716 -27.43 -13.92 -37.95
N PRO A 717 -27.01 -15.07 -38.54
CA PRO A 717 -25.72 -15.18 -39.22
C PRO A 717 -25.56 -14.14 -40.33
N PRO A 718 -24.33 -13.66 -40.62
CA PRO A 718 -24.10 -12.67 -41.67
C PRO A 718 -24.23 -13.30 -43.07
N HIS A 719 -24.24 -12.46 -44.09
CA HIS A 719 -23.88 -12.90 -45.45
C HIS A 719 -22.40 -12.61 -45.66
N ALA A 720 -21.69 -13.47 -46.39
CA ALA A 720 -20.31 -13.24 -46.75
C ALA A 720 -20.04 -13.59 -48.22
N VAL A 721 -19.04 -12.99 -48.85
CA VAL A 721 -18.59 -13.33 -50.20
C VAL A 721 -17.13 -13.72 -50.14
N TYR A 722 -16.83 -14.96 -50.51
CA TYR A 722 -15.46 -15.45 -50.67
C TYR A 722 -14.97 -15.19 -52.09
N LEU A 723 -13.72 -14.73 -52.19
CA LEU A 723 -13.08 -14.31 -53.42
C LEU A 723 -11.65 -14.90 -53.45
N PRO A 724 -11.30 -15.69 -54.48
CA PRO A 724 -9.94 -16.21 -54.61
C PRO A 724 -8.96 -15.08 -54.96
N HIS A 725 -7.66 -15.35 -54.76
CA HIS A 725 -6.61 -14.38 -55.12
C HIS A 725 -6.68 -13.95 -56.59
N LYS A 726 -6.15 -12.76 -56.88
CA LYS A 726 -6.15 -12.08 -58.20
C LYS A 726 -7.55 -11.81 -58.74
N THR A 727 -8.55 -11.75 -57.87
CA THR A 727 -9.93 -11.42 -58.22
C THR A 727 -10.24 -9.98 -57.85
N SER A 728 -10.66 -9.17 -58.82
CA SER A 728 -11.16 -7.82 -58.56
C SER A 728 -12.59 -7.87 -58.01
N TRP A 729 -12.91 -6.98 -57.08
CA TRP A 729 -14.22 -6.95 -56.44
C TRP A 729 -14.69 -5.54 -56.11
N SER A 730 -16.00 -5.36 -55.97
CA SER A 730 -16.60 -4.11 -55.51
C SER A 730 -17.84 -4.33 -54.64
N VAL A 731 -18.01 -3.46 -53.65
CA VAL A 731 -19.16 -3.41 -52.74
C VAL A 731 -19.74 -2.00 -52.78
N ARG A 732 -20.98 -1.87 -53.24
CA ARG A 732 -21.72 -0.61 -53.23
C ARG A 732 -22.84 -0.64 -52.21
N ALA A 733 -22.73 0.21 -51.20
CA ALA A 733 -23.74 0.34 -50.15
C ALA A 733 -25.10 0.79 -50.73
N ALA A 734 -26.15 0.01 -50.52
CA ALA A 734 -27.52 0.36 -50.91
C ALA A 734 -28.24 1.18 -49.80
N ALA A 735 -27.81 0.97 -48.55
CA ALA A 735 -28.10 1.79 -47.38
C ALA A 735 -26.81 1.86 -46.51
N SER A 736 -26.84 2.45 -45.31
CA SER A 736 -25.70 2.35 -44.39
C SER A 736 -25.34 0.88 -44.16
N ALA A 737 -24.09 0.52 -44.42
CA ALA A 737 -23.62 -0.86 -44.41
C ALA A 737 -22.22 -0.94 -43.80
N GLU A 738 -22.02 -1.90 -42.90
CA GLU A 738 -20.72 -2.16 -42.29
C GLU A 738 -20.15 -3.46 -42.86
N ILE A 739 -18.95 -3.39 -43.43
CA ILE A 739 -18.31 -4.49 -44.16
C ILE A 739 -16.97 -4.82 -43.48
N ALA A 740 -16.77 -6.08 -43.07
CA ALA A 740 -15.45 -6.58 -42.73
C ALA A 740 -14.79 -7.20 -43.97
N VAL A 741 -13.50 -6.94 -44.14
CA VAL A 741 -12.66 -7.45 -45.23
C VAL A 741 -11.55 -8.28 -44.60
N CYS A 742 -11.71 -9.61 -44.64
CA CYS A 742 -10.72 -10.56 -44.13
C CYS A 742 -9.83 -11.00 -45.29
N ARG A 743 -8.51 -11.01 -45.11
CA ARG A 743 -7.52 -11.31 -46.15
C ARG A 743 -6.46 -12.29 -45.65
N ALA A 744 -6.01 -13.17 -46.52
CA ALA A 744 -4.78 -13.96 -46.31
C ALA A 744 -4.15 -14.32 -47.66
N PRO A 745 -2.87 -14.72 -47.69
CA PRO A 745 -2.19 -15.12 -48.92
C PRO A 745 -2.96 -16.22 -49.67
N GLY A 746 -3.23 -15.98 -50.95
CA GLY A 746 -3.75 -17.00 -51.84
C GLY A 746 -2.70 -18.04 -52.19
N MET A 747 -3.16 -19.26 -52.42
CA MET A 747 -2.37 -20.37 -52.95
C MET A 747 -2.88 -20.77 -54.33
N THR A 748 -2.19 -21.68 -55.02
CA THR A 748 -2.54 -22.05 -56.41
C THR A 748 -3.80 -22.93 -56.53
N LYS A 749 -4.71 -22.93 -55.54
CA LYS A 749 -5.96 -23.72 -55.60
C LYS A 749 -7.08 -22.86 -56.22
N ASP A 750 -7.91 -23.48 -57.06
CA ASP A 750 -9.02 -22.81 -57.74
C ASP A 750 -10.33 -23.02 -56.98
N HIS A 751 -10.70 -22.05 -56.13
CA HIS A 751 -11.87 -22.12 -55.25
C HIS A 751 -13.10 -21.36 -55.75
N GLY A 752 -12.97 -20.54 -56.80
CA GLY A 752 -14.05 -19.73 -57.41
C GLY A 752 -14.70 -18.68 -56.47
N PRO A 753 -15.11 -17.50 -56.98
CA PRO A 753 -15.90 -16.54 -56.19
C PRO A 753 -17.26 -17.13 -55.79
N ARG A 754 -17.67 -17.02 -54.52
CA ARG A 754 -18.97 -17.53 -54.06
C ARG A 754 -19.61 -16.71 -52.95
N LEU A 755 -20.95 -16.67 -52.97
CA LEU A 755 -21.78 -16.14 -51.88
C LEU A 755 -21.96 -17.23 -50.82
N ILE A 756 -21.72 -16.87 -49.56
CA ILE A 756 -21.98 -17.67 -48.38
C ILE A 756 -23.20 -17.08 -47.66
N THR A 757 -24.30 -17.83 -47.61
CA THR A 757 -25.58 -17.37 -47.08
C THR A 757 -25.79 -17.81 -45.63
N PRO A 758 -26.65 -17.10 -44.85
CA PRO A 758 -26.88 -17.42 -43.44
C PRO A 758 -27.29 -18.86 -43.13
N ASP A 759 -27.99 -19.53 -44.05
CA ASP A 759 -28.40 -20.94 -43.92
C ASP A 759 -27.23 -21.92 -43.99
N GLN A 760 -26.08 -21.49 -44.52
CA GLN A 760 -24.84 -22.26 -44.57
C GLN A 760 -23.98 -22.09 -43.31
N MET A 761 -24.35 -21.18 -42.39
CA MET A 761 -23.58 -20.81 -41.20
C MET A 761 -24.38 -21.06 -39.90
N PRO A 762 -24.63 -22.32 -39.50
CA PRO A 762 -25.39 -22.59 -38.28
C PRO A 762 -24.70 -22.03 -37.04
N LEU A 763 -25.50 -21.49 -36.11
CA LEU A 763 -25.02 -20.98 -34.83
C LEU A 763 -24.88 -22.13 -33.81
N GLU A 764 -23.66 -22.53 -33.51
CA GLU A 764 -23.33 -23.61 -32.58
C GLU A 764 -23.16 -23.08 -31.15
N GLN A 765 -23.82 -23.69 -30.16
CA GLN A 765 -23.51 -23.41 -28.76
C GLN A 765 -22.30 -24.24 -28.30
N ARG A 766 -21.27 -23.58 -27.76
CA ARG A 766 -20.10 -24.23 -27.14
C ARG A 766 -19.99 -23.88 -25.66
N GLY A 767 -19.72 -24.88 -24.82
CA GLY A 767 -19.54 -24.73 -23.37
C GLY A 767 -20.84 -24.61 -22.55
N THR A 768 -20.69 -24.68 -21.22
CA THR A 768 -21.77 -24.62 -20.23
C THR A 768 -21.48 -23.57 -19.16
N GLY A 769 -22.53 -23.08 -18.48
CA GLY A 769 -22.40 -22.11 -17.39
C GLY A 769 -21.71 -20.80 -17.82
N THR A 770 -20.70 -20.38 -17.05
CA THR A 770 -19.91 -19.18 -17.33
C THR A 770 -19.01 -19.31 -18.56
N ASN A 771 -18.95 -20.46 -19.24
CA ASN A 771 -18.12 -20.67 -20.45
C ASN A 771 -18.96 -20.91 -21.72
N THR A 772 -20.26 -20.62 -21.66
CA THR A 772 -21.16 -20.72 -22.81
C THR A 772 -20.92 -19.58 -23.80
N ARG A 773 -20.72 -19.91 -25.07
CA ARG A 773 -20.70 -18.99 -26.22
C ARG A 773 -21.41 -19.58 -27.43
N PHE A 774 -21.72 -18.75 -28.40
CA PHE A 774 -22.35 -19.14 -29.66
C PHE A 774 -21.43 -18.82 -30.83
N VAL A 775 -21.04 -19.83 -31.60
CA VAL A 775 -20.06 -19.75 -32.69
C VAL A 775 -20.78 -19.91 -34.02
N CYS A 776 -20.53 -18.98 -34.93
CA CYS A 776 -21.01 -18.97 -36.30
C CYS A 776 -19.78 -19.07 -37.21
N ASN A 777 -19.54 -20.24 -37.79
CA ASN A 777 -18.41 -20.45 -38.68
C ASN A 777 -18.76 -19.88 -40.07
N ILE A 778 -18.20 -18.72 -40.42
CA ILE A 778 -18.49 -18.00 -41.67
C ILE A 778 -17.76 -18.67 -42.84
N LEU A 779 -16.48 -18.98 -42.62
CA LEU A 779 -15.62 -19.73 -43.52
C LEU A 779 -14.80 -20.71 -42.65
N PRO A 780 -15.34 -21.89 -42.32
CA PRO A 780 -14.61 -22.88 -41.53
C PRO A 780 -13.50 -23.55 -42.34
N GLU A 781 -12.53 -24.17 -41.64
CA GLU A 781 -11.46 -24.98 -42.25
C GLU A 781 -11.96 -26.12 -43.16
N THR A 782 -13.22 -26.56 -42.99
CA THR A 782 -13.83 -27.62 -43.78
C THR A 782 -14.34 -27.14 -45.15
N GLU A 783 -14.43 -25.84 -45.37
CA GLU A 783 -14.91 -25.25 -46.62
C GLU A 783 -13.73 -24.83 -47.52
N PRO A 784 -13.89 -24.85 -48.86
CA PRO A 784 -12.78 -24.57 -49.77
C PRO A 784 -12.25 -23.12 -49.67
N ALA A 785 -11.04 -22.95 -49.16
CA ALA A 785 -10.26 -21.71 -49.12
C ALA A 785 -8.76 -22.03 -49.15
N ASP A 786 -7.92 -21.04 -49.43
CA ASP A 786 -6.47 -21.26 -49.46
C ASP A 786 -5.86 -21.31 -48.05
N SER A 787 -5.96 -20.18 -47.33
CA SER A 787 -5.33 -19.87 -46.05
C SER A 787 -6.28 -19.22 -45.03
N LEU A 788 -7.46 -18.77 -45.45
CA LEU A 788 -8.43 -18.02 -44.64
C LEU A 788 -9.36 -18.93 -43.83
N LEU A 789 -9.52 -18.58 -42.56
CA LEU A 789 -10.57 -19.04 -41.68
C LEU A 789 -11.28 -17.81 -41.09
N VAL A 790 -12.61 -17.79 -41.10
CA VAL A 790 -13.40 -16.65 -40.60
C VAL A 790 -14.52 -17.13 -39.69
N VAL A 791 -14.56 -16.62 -38.46
CA VAL A 791 -15.51 -17.05 -37.44
C VAL A 791 -16.14 -15.86 -36.75
N GLU A 792 -17.41 -15.99 -36.38
CA GLU A 792 -18.11 -15.01 -35.56
C GLU A 792 -18.54 -15.64 -34.23
N VAL A 793 -18.19 -15.03 -33.10
CA VAL A 793 -18.48 -15.55 -31.76
C VAL A 793 -19.32 -14.56 -30.95
N ILE A 794 -20.47 -15.02 -30.43
CA ILE A 794 -21.33 -14.28 -29.51
C ILE A 794 -21.15 -14.83 -28.09
N THR A 795 -20.70 -13.99 -27.17
CA THR A 795 -20.48 -14.35 -25.75
C THR A 795 -21.49 -13.61 -24.88
N PRO A 796 -22.35 -14.30 -24.11
CA PRO A 796 -23.24 -13.69 -23.12
C PRO A 796 -22.50 -12.88 -22.05
N ALA A 797 -23.23 -12.01 -21.35
CA ALA A 797 -22.65 -11.27 -20.25
C ALA A 797 -22.27 -12.17 -19.06
N GLY A 798 -21.12 -11.89 -18.43
CA GLY A 798 -20.49 -12.71 -17.41
C GLY A 798 -19.69 -13.92 -17.92
N ASN A 799 -19.66 -14.19 -19.24
CA ASN A 799 -19.11 -15.44 -19.76
C ASN A 799 -17.69 -15.34 -20.33
N TRP A 800 -17.00 -16.48 -20.39
CA TRP A 800 -15.71 -16.67 -21.02
C TRP A 800 -15.84 -17.20 -22.45
N SER A 801 -15.18 -16.54 -23.40
CA SER A 801 -15.20 -16.95 -24.82
C SER A 801 -14.26 -18.13 -25.12
N SER A 802 -13.20 -18.28 -24.33
CA SER A 802 -12.11 -19.24 -24.54
C SER A 802 -11.66 -19.82 -23.19
N TYR A 803 -12.44 -20.75 -22.63
CA TYR A 803 -12.06 -21.50 -21.42
C TYR A 803 -12.28 -23.01 -21.60
N PRO A 804 -11.30 -23.87 -21.27
CA PRO A 804 -9.93 -23.50 -20.90
C PRO A 804 -9.26 -22.70 -22.04
N PRO A 805 -8.32 -21.82 -21.71
CA PRO A 805 -7.66 -21.00 -22.72
C PRO A 805 -6.79 -21.91 -23.63
N HIS A 806 -6.65 -21.55 -24.91
CA HIS A 806 -6.04 -22.37 -25.96
C HIS A 806 -5.00 -21.56 -26.75
N LYS A 807 -4.14 -22.27 -27.51
CA LYS A 807 -3.05 -21.72 -28.32
C LYS A 807 -3.03 -22.32 -29.73
N HIS A 808 -2.40 -21.61 -30.66
CA HIS A 808 -2.31 -21.93 -32.09
C HIS A 808 -0.91 -21.61 -32.65
N ASP A 809 0.14 -22.12 -32.01
CA ASP A 809 1.54 -21.79 -32.30
C ASP A 809 2.31 -22.89 -33.03
N THR A 810 1.70 -24.08 -33.17
CA THR A 810 2.31 -25.24 -33.80
C THR A 810 1.44 -25.79 -34.93
N ASP A 811 2.04 -26.08 -36.08
CA ASP A 811 1.39 -26.80 -37.17
C ASP A 811 1.40 -28.32 -36.88
N ASN A 812 0.38 -28.79 -36.15
CA ASN A 812 0.28 -30.17 -35.65
C ASN A 812 -1.14 -30.71 -35.77
N LEU A 813 -1.71 -30.65 -36.98
CA LEU A 813 -3.05 -31.18 -37.25
C LEU A 813 -3.13 -32.71 -36.97
N PRO A 814 -4.24 -33.22 -36.39
CA PRO A 814 -5.49 -32.51 -36.06
C PRO A 814 -5.51 -31.91 -34.63
N HIS A 815 -4.39 -31.92 -33.92
CA HIS A 815 -4.35 -31.52 -32.50
C HIS A 815 -4.25 -30.01 -32.30
N GLU A 816 -3.50 -29.33 -33.17
CA GLU A 816 -3.30 -27.89 -33.15
C GLU A 816 -3.05 -27.39 -34.56
N SER A 817 -3.74 -26.32 -34.95
CA SER A 817 -3.46 -25.58 -36.18
C SER A 817 -2.59 -24.36 -35.86
N LEU A 818 -1.62 -24.07 -36.72
CA LEU A 818 -0.87 -22.81 -36.68
C LEU A 818 -1.76 -21.69 -37.21
N LEU A 819 -2.15 -20.73 -36.36
CA LEU A 819 -3.00 -19.60 -36.73
C LEU A 819 -2.38 -18.26 -36.31
N GLU A 820 -2.53 -17.26 -37.16
CA GLU A 820 -2.47 -15.85 -36.78
C GLU A 820 -3.91 -15.36 -36.65
N GLU A 821 -4.26 -14.68 -35.56
CA GLU A 821 -5.66 -14.31 -35.29
C GLU A 821 -5.84 -12.80 -35.12
N THR A 822 -6.93 -12.28 -35.68
CA THR A 822 -7.36 -10.89 -35.47
C THR A 822 -8.76 -10.88 -34.86
N TYR A 823 -8.98 -10.17 -33.75
CA TYR A 823 -10.28 -10.08 -33.09
C TYR A 823 -10.89 -8.68 -33.23
N TYR A 824 -12.00 -8.56 -33.95
CA TYR A 824 -12.80 -7.33 -33.98
C TYR A 824 -13.96 -7.42 -32.98
N HIS A 825 -13.98 -6.54 -31.98
CA HIS A 825 -14.96 -6.60 -30.88
C HIS A 825 -16.12 -5.61 -31.03
N ARG A 826 -17.36 -6.10 -30.94
CA ARG A 826 -18.59 -5.30 -30.77
C ARG A 826 -19.21 -5.59 -29.41
N ILE A 827 -19.60 -4.53 -28.69
CA ILE A 827 -20.13 -4.64 -27.31
C ILE A 827 -21.54 -4.04 -27.24
N ASN A 828 -22.45 -4.69 -26.51
CA ASN A 828 -23.79 -4.16 -26.25
C ASN A 828 -24.12 -4.21 -24.74
N PRO A 829 -24.32 -3.07 -24.07
CA PRO A 829 -24.37 -1.71 -24.63
C PRO A 829 -22.95 -1.18 -24.98
N PRO A 830 -22.81 -0.23 -25.93
CA PRO A 830 -21.50 0.20 -26.46
C PRO A 830 -20.49 0.73 -25.44
N GLN A 831 -20.95 1.23 -24.29
CA GLN A 831 -20.11 1.69 -23.18
C GLN A 831 -19.53 0.55 -22.32
N GLY A 832 -19.92 -0.70 -22.58
CA GLY A 832 -19.38 -1.86 -21.89
C GLY A 832 -17.92 -2.13 -22.25
N TYR A 833 -17.33 -3.13 -21.59
CA TYR A 833 -15.96 -3.55 -21.85
C TYR A 833 -15.83 -5.08 -21.78
N VAL A 834 -14.69 -5.54 -22.28
CA VAL A 834 -14.24 -6.92 -22.32
C VAL A 834 -12.88 -6.98 -21.66
N LEU A 835 -12.62 -7.99 -20.83
CA LEU A 835 -11.26 -8.28 -20.40
C LEU A 835 -10.67 -9.32 -21.34
N HIS A 836 -9.57 -8.98 -22.01
CA HIS A 836 -8.80 -9.87 -22.89
C HIS A 836 -7.41 -10.06 -22.26
N ARG A 837 -7.02 -11.29 -21.97
CA ARG A 837 -5.65 -11.64 -21.56
C ARG A 837 -4.97 -12.51 -22.61
N VAL A 838 -3.73 -12.17 -22.92
CA VAL A 838 -2.85 -12.83 -23.89
C VAL A 838 -1.51 -13.05 -23.20
N TYR A 839 -1.07 -14.31 -23.12
CA TYR A 839 0.22 -14.66 -22.53
C TYR A 839 0.89 -15.89 -23.16
N ASP A 840 2.22 -15.91 -23.21
CA ASP A 840 3.03 -17.07 -23.62
C ASP A 840 3.50 -17.92 -22.42
N ASP A 841 4.05 -19.10 -22.70
CA ASP A 841 4.42 -20.09 -21.67
C ASP A 841 5.54 -19.59 -20.73
N ASP A 842 6.41 -18.67 -21.19
CA ASP A 842 7.50 -18.07 -20.42
C ASP A 842 7.20 -16.65 -19.91
N HIS A 843 5.98 -16.14 -20.15
CA HIS A 843 5.50 -14.82 -19.78
C HIS A 843 6.35 -13.65 -20.34
N THR A 844 7.06 -13.84 -21.45
CA THR A 844 7.69 -12.72 -22.17
C THR A 844 6.66 -11.79 -22.80
N LEU A 845 5.48 -12.33 -23.09
CA LEU A 845 4.26 -11.59 -23.34
C LEU A 845 3.22 -12.02 -22.29
N ASP A 846 2.72 -11.09 -21.48
CA ASP A 846 1.58 -11.32 -20.57
C ASP A 846 0.82 -10.01 -20.36
N GLU A 847 -0.20 -9.80 -21.18
CA GLU A 847 -0.96 -8.56 -21.22
C GLU A 847 -2.44 -8.80 -20.91
N VAL A 848 -2.99 -7.99 -19.99
CA VAL A 848 -4.43 -7.91 -19.70
C VAL A 848 -4.95 -6.56 -20.18
N MET A 849 -5.92 -6.56 -21.08
CA MET A 849 -6.48 -5.37 -21.70
C MET A 849 -7.98 -5.27 -21.47
N ALA A 850 -8.45 -4.05 -21.19
CA ALA A 850 -9.86 -3.70 -21.26
C ALA A 850 -10.20 -3.24 -22.68
N VAL A 851 -10.97 -4.03 -23.41
CA VAL A 851 -11.38 -3.77 -24.79
C VAL A 851 -12.77 -3.15 -24.83
N GLN A 852 -12.92 -2.02 -25.52
CA GLN A 852 -14.18 -1.30 -25.76
C GLN A 852 -14.75 -1.66 -27.15
N THR A 853 -15.98 -1.23 -27.47
CA THR A 853 -16.56 -1.51 -28.79
C THR A 853 -15.70 -0.92 -29.91
N ASP A 854 -15.67 -1.62 -31.03
CA ASP A 854 -14.99 -1.25 -32.27
C ASP A 854 -13.46 -1.19 -32.13
N LEU A 855 -12.89 -1.83 -31.10
CA LEU A 855 -11.44 -2.06 -31.01
C LEU A 855 -11.05 -3.37 -31.70
N LEU A 856 -9.85 -3.35 -32.27
CA LEU A 856 -9.27 -4.49 -33.01
C LEU A 856 -8.03 -4.99 -32.27
N PHE A 857 -7.89 -6.32 -32.17
CA PHE A 857 -6.81 -6.97 -31.45
C PHE A 857 -6.06 -7.99 -32.34
N TRP A 858 -4.74 -8.15 -32.18
CA TRP A 858 -3.92 -9.06 -33.00
C TRP A 858 -2.70 -9.65 -32.28
N TYR A 859 -2.24 -10.86 -32.63
CA TYR A 859 -0.95 -11.45 -32.18
C TYR A 859 -0.36 -12.55 -33.11
N GLN A 860 0.96 -12.80 -33.03
CA GLN A 860 1.71 -13.60 -34.02
C GLN A 860 2.12 -15.04 -33.59
N LYS A 861 2.17 -15.41 -32.30
CA LYS A 861 2.66 -16.74 -31.86
C LYS A 861 2.45 -16.97 -30.36
N GLY A 862 2.25 -18.22 -29.96
CA GLY A 862 2.72 -18.75 -28.68
C GLY A 862 1.81 -18.65 -27.45
N ILE A 863 0.48 -18.48 -27.58
CA ILE A 863 -0.29 -17.85 -26.48
C ILE A 863 -1.59 -18.56 -26.12
N ILE A 864 -1.83 -18.63 -24.81
CA ILE A 864 -3.04 -19.14 -24.15
C ILE A 864 -4.08 -18.00 -23.96
N LEU A 865 -5.25 -18.13 -24.60
CA LEU A 865 -6.27 -17.07 -24.73
C LEU A 865 -7.37 -17.10 -23.64
N LEU A 866 -7.44 -16.10 -22.75
CA LEU A 866 -8.46 -16.04 -21.69
C LEU A 866 -9.23 -14.71 -21.71
N ALA A 867 -10.58 -14.74 -21.82
CA ALA A 867 -11.36 -13.51 -21.84
C ALA A 867 -12.73 -13.57 -21.12
N HIS A 868 -12.98 -12.67 -20.15
CA HIS A 868 -14.20 -12.56 -19.31
C HIS A 868 -15.06 -11.37 -19.77
N ARG A 869 -16.37 -11.53 -20.02
CA ARG A 869 -17.09 -10.53 -20.86
C ARG A 869 -18.51 -10.21 -20.40
N MET A 870 -18.91 -8.94 -20.42
CA MET A 870 -20.32 -8.50 -20.58
C MET A 870 -20.70 -8.55 -22.08
N ALA A 871 -21.97 -8.79 -22.43
CA ALA A 871 -22.43 -9.27 -23.75
C ALA A 871 -21.71 -8.70 -24.98
N MET A 872 -21.07 -9.58 -25.76
CA MET A 872 -20.15 -9.20 -26.83
C MET A 872 -20.26 -10.10 -28.05
N LYS A 873 -19.91 -9.56 -29.22
CA LYS A 873 -19.70 -10.29 -30.46
C LYS A 873 -18.31 -10.01 -31.05
N ALA A 874 -17.57 -11.05 -31.44
CA ALA A 874 -16.25 -10.93 -32.07
C ALA A 874 -16.24 -11.58 -33.45
N ILE A 875 -15.54 -10.98 -34.42
CA ILE A 875 -15.14 -11.67 -35.66
C ILE A 875 -13.66 -11.97 -35.54
N ILE A 876 -13.33 -13.24 -35.74
CA ILE A 876 -12.00 -13.85 -35.66
C ILE A 876 -11.57 -14.21 -37.08
#